data_AF-A0A327J3M6-F1
#
_entry.id   AF-A0A327J3M6-F1
#
_cell.length_a   1.000
_cell.length_b   1.000
_cell.length_c   1.000
_cell.angle_alpha   90.00
_cell.angle_beta   90.00
_cell.angle_gamma   90.00
#
_symmetry.space_group_name_H-M   'P 1'
#
loop_
_entity.id
_entity.type
_entity.pdbx_description
1 polymer ?
#
loop_
_entity_poly.entity_id
_entity_poly.type
_entity_poly.pdbx_seq_one_letter_code
_entity_poly.pdbx_strand_id
1 'polypeptide(L)'
;MQISPITQFTPIHNIANKKQHNNKNTQNPIIQSTTTRPIFAYQDFNISFSGRTPENFYAQDFNRNNMPSSMKEYLDYDYETRQHIPPEQMMGEVFKYLKMAKNFSDVKSIYPNEELFQNLHSNKTKGKTSLLAEIKVAKEMDDAPLLKDGNDDFGMYLLRKIYVEGKTLKEINKDFYEKDMNEEYKGLITKPLSNDDTAAYGIRFPKQSFWNSFIATRDEYKKFFVTLPKNSNNPAVHLPYETHSNNIPSDGNKTDRANESNKPRKKAPRKYKIQDYQKKQLANDIKSSDMSKTEVEKKVRKRFGKDDPQASFIVKYLSPIMTVAADKIHLSEEMKYFNQNNPQNKNDNRTLFERFWKANPYILEQYAKTITDSIEMFEEVYESGGLIPINTDLEVVTPQSKNKKIIDQVNPDFLDLLNYTQNIEPTRTEKYKKHEELQKQWEEHFVERYGELNDTSENTDIAENPVTDEGVDISKLSEDEQENLLYKIAKENNGDVFKLKGKNGQNIYITGKLDEGLAEYLKEITKYLPTAFTRQFTNYVMNNPEVDDRFKLAIATRGFRDKLDDERVMSDEEFEDATLSLPMSYIMSHKNSERAASAAISDVLCNTLDDMPISVHKLRVFEFYDLLESVKNEKENAQIPAILLSHKKEIDALYAKYNNQLSNAEMNKISIAITEGLSKYSSEKSGNNIDPNYKAIMLMLKASINNSKFSKKIFKSYITSYLSTNSACISLLNKKLSDEHKQARLENIMSDLFEELLFKRVPAQRGFYETPLLTVINRENYDKYKYMLDPEIRASIEENIELLSPDIRNRFNMTNEEQKECDKYLAGKKI
;
A
#
# COMPACT_ATOMS: atom_id res chain seq x y z
N MET A 1 -19.34 20.07 -17.66
CA MET A 1 -18.52 18.85 -17.62
C MET A 1 -17.88 18.73 -16.23
N GLN A 2 -17.86 17.57 -15.56
CA GLN A 2 -16.88 17.35 -14.50
C GLN A 2 -15.57 16.94 -15.19
N ILE A 3 -14.66 17.89 -15.34
CA ILE A 3 -13.27 17.58 -15.67
C ILE A 3 -12.72 16.84 -14.45
N SER A 4 -12.23 15.61 -14.63
CA SER A 4 -11.59 14.86 -13.54
C SER A 4 -10.49 15.70 -12.90
N PRO A 5 -10.32 15.68 -11.55
CA PRO A 5 -9.24 16.41 -10.89
C PRO A 5 -7.91 16.10 -11.57
N ILE A 6 -7.32 17.11 -12.19
CA ILE A 6 -6.06 16.99 -12.91
C ILE A 6 -5.01 16.62 -11.86
N THR A 7 -4.32 15.50 -12.05
CA THR A 7 -3.22 15.08 -11.18
C THR A 7 -2.07 16.08 -11.34
N GLN A 8 -2.07 17.08 -10.47
CA GLN A 8 -0.99 18.05 -10.32
C GLN A 8 0.30 17.29 -10.01
N PHE A 9 1.33 17.52 -10.82
CA PHE A 9 2.63 16.91 -10.63
C PHE A 9 3.45 17.79 -9.68
N THR A 10 3.49 17.46 -8.38
CA THR A 10 4.29 18.20 -7.40
C THR A 10 5.78 17.87 -7.58
N PRO A 11 6.64 18.81 -8.01
CA PRO A 11 8.07 18.57 -8.10
C PRO A 11 8.74 18.83 -6.75
N ILE A 12 9.34 17.79 -6.16
CA ILE A 12 10.41 17.97 -5.17
C ILE A 12 11.58 17.08 -5.65
N HIS A 13 12.77 17.67 -5.73
CA HIS A 13 13.93 17.02 -6.33
C HIS A 13 14.44 15.85 -5.47
N ASN A 14 14.57 14.67 -6.08
CA ASN A 14 15.84 13.94 -6.08
C ASN A 14 15.85 12.81 -7.14
N ILE A 15 16.97 12.66 -7.85
CA ILE A 15 17.15 11.65 -8.92
C ILE A 15 18.44 10.87 -8.64
N ALA A 16 18.31 9.57 -8.40
CA ALA A 16 19.44 8.63 -8.31
C ALA A 16 19.47 7.74 -9.57
N ASN A 17 20.64 7.64 -10.20
CA ASN A 17 20.80 6.98 -11.50
C ASN A 17 20.79 5.44 -11.37
N LYS A 18 20.11 4.74 -12.30
CA LYS A 18 20.37 3.32 -12.60
C LYS A 18 20.77 3.15 -14.07
N LYS A 19 21.89 2.43 -14.28
CA LYS A 19 22.49 2.18 -15.60
C LYS A 19 21.72 1.10 -16.37
N GLN A 20 21.80 1.16 -17.70
CA GLN A 20 21.19 0.19 -18.61
C GLN A 20 22.00 -1.13 -18.64
N HIS A 21 21.31 -2.25 -18.85
CA HIS A 21 21.89 -3.46 -19.45
C HIS A 21 21.01 -3.94 -20.61
N ASN A 22 21.63 -4.23 -21.75
CA ASN A 22 21.01 -4.88 -22.89
C ASN A 22 21.25 -6.40 -22.84
N ASN A 23 20.31 -7.19 -23.37
CA ASN A 23 20.64 -8.38 -24.17
C ASN A 23 19.45 -8.83 -25.05
N LYS A 24 19.71 -9.68 -26.05
CA LYS A 24 18.75 -10.16 -27.06
C LYS A 24 18.79 -11.70 -27.14
N ASN A 25 17.68 -12.36 -27.52
CA ASN A 25 17.58 -13.26 -28.71
C ASN A 25 16.34 -14.21 -28.74
N THR A 26 15.71 -14.28 -29.92
CA THR A 26 15.02 -15.40 -30.64
C THR A 26 14.28 -16.59 -29.95
N GLN A 27 12.97 -16.73 -30.22
CA GLN A 27 12.31 -17.72 -31.16
C GLN A 27 12.90 -19.17 -31.32
N ASN A 28 12.17 -20.31 -31.54
CA ASN A 28 10.74 -20.65 -31.88
C ASN A 28 10.18 -21.98 -31.17
N PRO A 29 9.56 -23.05 -31.77
CA PRO A 29 8.10 -23.32 -31.54
C PRO A 29 7.53 -24.80 -31.34
N ILE A 30 6.38 -24.93 -30.63
CA ILE A 30 5.34 -26.05 -30.66
C ILE A 30 5.87 -27.42 -30.04
N ILE A 31 5.23 -28.60 -29.82
CA ILE A 31 4.06 -29.41 -30.31
C ILE A 31 3.36 -30.22 -29.15
N GLN A 32 2.24 -30.93 -29.42
CA GLN A 32 1.32 -31.65 -28.49
C GLN A 32 1.55 -33.19 -28.36
N SER A 33 0.96 -33.85 -27.34
CA SER A 33 0.29 -35.17 -27.45
C SER A 33 -0.65 -35.50 -26.25
N THR A 34 -1.52 -36.51 -26.37
CA THR A 34 -2.60 -36.85 -25.41
C THR A 34 -2.73 -38.37 -25.13
N THR A 35 -3.16 -38.77 -23.93
CA THR A 35 -3.85 -40.06 -23.72
C THR A 35 -4.79 -40.06 -22.50
N THR A 36 -5.89 -40.83 -22.57
CA THR A 36 -6.92 -40.94 -21.53
C THR A 36 -7.19 -42.41 -21.16
N ARG A 37 -7.73 -42.70 -19.98
CA ARG A 37 -8.36 -44.00 -19.63
C ARG A 37 -9.71 -43.75 -18.92
N PRO A 38 -10.78 -44.51 -19.21
CA PRO A 38 -12.12 -44.26 -18.68
C PRO A 38 -12.46 -45.08 -17.42
N ILE A 39 -13.40 -44.57 -16.60
CA ILE A 39 -14.07 -45.30 -15.52
C ILE A 39 -15.57 -44.93 -15.52
N PHE A 40 -16.41 -45.97 -15.51
CA PHE A 40 -17.84 -46.10 -15.17
C PHE A 40 -18.71 -44.86 -14.87
N ALA A 41 -19.90 -44.82 -15.47
CA ALA A 41 -20.97 -43.86 -15.21
C ALA A 41 -22.01 -44.39 -14.20
N TYR A 42 -22.69 -43.48 -13.50
CA TYR A 42 -23.86 -43.75 -12.65
C TYR A 42 -25.16 -43.56 -13.45
N GLN A 43 -26.21 -44.31 -13.10
CA GLN A 43 -27.57 -44.14 -13.63
C GLN A 43 -28.48 -43.46 -12.61
N ASP A 44 -29.28 -42.51 -13.07
CA ASP A 44 -30.52 -42.09 -12.43
C ASP A 44 -31.46 -41.43 -13.47
N PHE A 45 -32.70 -41.10 -13.09
CA PHE A 45 -33.75 -40.48 -13.94
C PHE A 45 -34.35 -41.33 -15.09
N ASN A 46 -34.15 -42.65 -15.09
CA ASN A 46 -34.87 -43.60 -15.98
C ASN A 46 -34.73 -43.32 -17.50
N ILE A 47 -33.65 -42.65 -17.92
CA ILE A 47 -33.29 -42.47 -19.33
C ILE A 47 -32.32 -43.59 -19.73
N SER A 48 -32.49 -44.20 -20.91
CA SER A 48 -31.46 -45.08 -21.45
C SER A 48 -30.26 -44.28 -21.98
N PHE A 49 -29.05 -44.86 -21.86
CA PHE A 49 -27.79 -44.26 -22.32
C PHE A 49 -27.16 -45.07 -23.48
N SER A 50 -27.99 -45.71 -24.30
CA SER A 50 -27.56 -46.43 -25.50
C SER A 50 -27.39 -45.47 -26.68
N GLY A 51 -26.15 -45.21 -27.10
CA GLY A 51 -25.87 -44.47 -28.35
C GLY A 51 -26.17 -42.96 -28.28
N ARG A 52 -25.68 -42.27 -27.24
CA ARG A 52 -25.80 -40.81 -27.17
C ARG A 52 -24.90 -40.12 -28.18
N THR A 53 -25.52 -39.31 -29.02
CA THR A 53 -24.94 -38.40 -30.03
C THR A 53 -25.52 -36.99 -29.79
N PRO A 54 -24.92 -35.90 -30.27
CA PRO A 54 -25.36 -34.54 -29.93
C PRO A 54 -26.82 -34.24 -30.32
N GLU A 55 -27.31 -34.80 -31.42
CA GLU A 55 -28.68 -34.65 -31.92
C GLU A 55 -29.69 -35.24 -30.92
N ASN A 56 -29.35 -36.38 -30.29
CA ASN A 56 -30.14 -37.00 -29.23
C ASN A 56 -30.21 -36.16 -27.95
N PHE A 57 -29.35 -35.15 -27.78
CA PHE A 57 -29.46 -34.15 -26.70
C PHE A 57 -30.48 -33.06 -27.04
N TYR A 58 -30.48 -32.54 -28.28
CA TYR A 58 -31.35 -31.44 -28.71
C TYR A 58 -32.76 -31.87 -29.13
N ALA A 59 -32.93 -33.09 -29.62
CA ALA A 59 -34.23 -33.69 -29.93
C ALA A 59 -35.13 -33.85 -28.67
N GLN A 60 -34.55 -33.77 -27.46
CA GLN A 60 -35.30 -33.74 -26.22
C GLN A 60 -35.82 -32.32 -25.94
N ASP A 61 -37.13 -32.12 -26.06
CA ASP A 61 -37.80 -30.86 -25.69
C ASP A 61 -37.46 -30.39 -24.26
N PHE A 62 -37.19 -31.32 -23.34
CA PHE A 62 -36.73 -31.01 -21.99
C PHE A 62 -35.42 -30.21 -21.97
N ASN A 63 -34.44 -30.53 -22.83
CA ASN A 63 -33.20 -29.78 -22.94
C ASN A 63 -33.40 -28.51 -23.77
N ARG A 64 -34.07 -28.61 -24.94
CA ARG A 64 -34.30 -27.49 -25.86
C ARG A 64 -35.12 -26.33 -25.27
N ASN A 65 -36.06 -26.62 -24.36
CA ASN A 65 -36.85 -25.58 -23.69
C ASN A 65 -36.22 -25.06 -22.39
N ASN A 66 -35.10 -25.66 -21.94
CA ASN A 66 -34.39 -25.25 -20.72
C ASN A 66 -32.98 -24.68 -20.94
N MET A 67 -32.43 -24.76 -22.16
CA MET A 67 -31.16 -24.13 -22.51
C MET A 67 -31.23 -22.59 -22.49
N PRO A 68 -30.08 -21.88 -22.36
CA PRO A 68 -30.01 -20.41 -22.48
C PRO A 68 -30.59 -19.88 -23.80
N SER A 69 -31.20 -18.69 -23.77
CA SER A 69 -31.86 -18.10 -24.93
C SER A 69 -30.90 -17.92 -26.11
N SER A 70 -29.66 -17.47 -25.85
CA SER A 70 -28.62 -17.31 -26.87
C SER A 70 -28.20 -18.65 -27.51
N MET A 71 -28.22 -19.74 -26.74
CA MET A 71 -27.90 -21.08 -27.27
C MET A 71 -29.04 -21.63 -28.11
N LYS A 72 -30.30 -21.36 -27.73
CA LYS A 72 -31.48 -21.74 -28.51
C LYS A 72 -31.53 -20.99 -29.84
N GLU A 73 -31.35 -19.66 -29.81
CA GLU A 73 -31.31 -18.82 -31.01
C GLU A 73 -30.16 -19.23 -31.95
N TYR A 74 -28.98 -19.56 -31.41
CA TYR A 74 -27.87 -20.09 -32.20
C TYR A 74 -28.18 -21.45 -32.82
N LEU A 75 -28.83 -22.36 -32.09
CA LEU A 75 -29.22 -23.69 -32.59
C LEU A 75 -30.29 -23.57 -33.69
N ASP A 76 -31.41 -22.89 -33.40
CA ASP A 76 -32.60 -22.84 -34.27
C ASP A 76 -32.32 -22.11 -35.61
N TYR A 77 -31.32 -21.22 -35.68
CA TYR A 77 -30.91 -20.50 -36.90
C TYR A 77 -30.43 -21.40 -38.06
N ASP A 78 -29.89 -22.56 -37.73
CA ASP A 78 -29.31 -23.53 -38.68
C ASP A 78 -29.34 -24.91 -38.00
N TYR A 79 -30.54 -25.31 -37.60
CA TYR A 79 -30.79 -26.49 -36.76
C TYR A 79 -30.19 -27.76 -37.35
N GLU A 80 -30.37 -27.97 -38.67
CA GLU A 80 -29.90 -29.17 -39.36
C GLU A 80 -28.38 -29.36 -39.26
N THR A 81 -27.59 -28.29 -39.35
CA THR A 81 -26.13 -28.37 -39.16
C THR A 81 -25.74 -28.36 -37.69
N ARG A 82 -26.43 -27.57 -36.86
CA ARG A 82 -26.00 -27.23 -35.48
C ARG A 82 -26.44 -28.24 -34.43
N GLN A 83 -27.45 -29.09 -34.71
CA GLN A 83 -27.80 -30.25 -33.87
C GLN A 83 -26.64 -31.24 -33.70
N HIS A 84 -25.71 -31.28 -34.65
CA HIS A 84 -24.51 -32.13 -34.62
C HIS A 84 -23.40 -31.59 -33.68
N ILE A 85 -23.52 -30.37 -33.16
CA ILE A 85 -22.49 -29.74 -32.31
C ILE A 85 -22.66 -30.18 -30.85
N PRO A 86 -21.63 -30.79 -30.20
CA PRO A 86 -21.68 -31.14 -28.78
C PRO A 86 -22.09 -29.98 -27.87
N PRO A 87 -22.92 -30.19 -26.84
CA PRO A 87 -23.38 -29.12 -25.93
C PRO A 87 -22.29 -28.25 -25.31
N GLU A 88 -21.12 -28.82 -24.99
CA GLU A 88 -19.96 -28.10 -24.45
C GLU A 88 -19.33 -27.18 -25.51
N GLN A 89 -19.19 -27.70 -26.74
CA GLN A 89 -18.70 -26.93 -27.87
C GLN A 89 -19.69 -25.83 -28.28
N MET A 90 -20.99 -26.12 -28.27
CA MET A 90 -22.04 -25.14 -28.57
C MET A 90 -22.06 -24.03 -27.52
N MET A 91 -21.99 -24.34 -26.22
CA MET A 91 -21.96 -23.34 -25.17
C MET A 91 -20.73 -22.43 -25.29
N GLY A 92 -19.54 -23.02 -25.47
CA GLY A 92 -18.29 -22.27 -25.64
C GLY A 92 -18.26 -21.41 -26.91
N GLU A 93 -18.87 -21.86 -28.01
CA GLU A 93 -18.98 -21.12 -29.27
C GLU A 93 -20.00 -19.98 -29.21
N VAL A 94 -21.16 -20.21 -28.60
CA VAL A 94 -22.21 -19.19 -28.40
C VAL A 94 -21.69 -18.06 -27.52
N PHE A 95 -21.03 -18.39 -26.43
CA PHE A 95 -20.56 -17.42 -25.44
C PHE A 95 -19.11 -16.93 -25.65
N LYS A 96 -18.44 -17.29 -26.77
CA LYS A 96 -17.03 -16.91 -27.03
C LYS A 96 -16.75 -15.42 -26.93
N TYR A 97 -17.72 -14.57 -27.26
CA TYR A 97 -17.58 -13.11 -27.27
C TYR A 97 -17.54 -12.50 -25.85
N LEU A 98 -17.83 -13.26 -24.79
CA LEU A 98 -17.50 -12.89 -23.40
C LEU A 98 -15.99 -12.70 -23.16
N LYS A 99 -15.13 -13.18 -24.06
CA LYS A 99 -13.68 -12.88 -24.08
C LYS A 99 -13.36 -11.46 -24.57
N MET A 100 -14.24 -10.86 -25.38
CA MET A 100 -14.10 -9.49 -25.89
C MET A 100 -14.69 -8.44 -24.93
N ALA A 101 -15.72 -8.81 -24.18
CA ALA A 101 -16.26 -7.99 -23.10
C ALA A 101 -15.20 -7.69 -22.03
N LYS A 102 -15.01 -6.41 -21.69
CA LYS A 102 -14.14 -5.94 -20.59
C LYS A 102 -14.89 -5.83 -19.26
N ASN A 103 -16.21 -5.64 -19.31
CA ASN A 103 -17.08 -5.46 -18.15
C ASN A 103 -18.52 -5.94 -18.45
N PHE A 104 -19.38 -6.03 -17.43
CA PHE A 104 -20.76 -6.50 -17.59
C PHE A 104 -21.68 -5.61 -18.47
N SER A 105 -21.38 -4.33 -18.65
CA SER A 105 -22.14 -3.48 -19.59
C SER A 105 -21.83 -3.83 -21.05
N ASP A 106 -20.58 -4.25 -21.34
CA ASP A 106 -20.22 -4.81 -22.63
C ASP A 106 -20.96 -6.15 -22.85
N VAL A 107 -21.01 -7.01 -21.82
CA VAL A 107 -21.74 -8.30 -21.89
C VAL A 107 -23.20 -8.10 -22.30
N LYS A 108 -23.92 -7.16 -21.64
CA LYS A 108 -25.32 -6.84 -22.00
C LYS A 108 -25.47 -6.14 -23.35
N SER A 109 -24.42 -5.48 -23.84
CA SER A 109 -24.41 -4.89 -25.19
C SER A 109 -24.20 -5.95 -26.27
N ILE A 110 -23.38 -6.97 -25.98
CA ILE A 110 -23.05 -8.07 -26.88
C ILE A 110 -24.19 -9.10 -26.92
N TYR A 111 -24.84 -9.38 -25.79
CA TYR A 111 -25.94 -10.35 -25.65
C TYR A 111 -27.21 -9.67 -25.07
N PRO A 112 -27.89 -8.78 -25.82
CA PRO A 112 -29.02 -8.01 -25.29
C PRO A 112 -30.25 -8.87 -24.97
N ASN A 113 -30.41 -10.01 -25.66
CA ASN A 113 -31.57 -10.90 -25.53
C ASN A 113 -31.39 -12.00 -24.46
N GLU A 114 -30.23 -12.08 -23.80
CA GLU A 114 -29.93 -13.16 -22.84
C GLU A 114 -30.47 -12.83 -21.44
N GLU A 115 -31.57 -13.48 -21.06
CA GLU A 115 -32.22 -13.36 -19.75
C GLU A 115 -31.24 -13.55 -18.58
N LEU A 116 -30.29 -14.49 -18.73
CA LEU A 116 -29.30 -14.81 -17.71
C LEU A 116 -28.30 -13.66 -17.47
N PHE A 117 -28.15 -12.72 -18.41
CA PHE A 117 -27.22 -11.60 -18.32
C PHE A 117 -27.87 -10.25 -17.97
N GLN A 118 -29.20 -10.12 -18.09
CA GLN A 118 -29.93 -8.87 -17.79
C GLN A 118 -29.61 -8.30 -16.39
N ASN A 119 -29.40 -9.17 -15.40
CA ASN A 119 -29.20 -8.80 -14.01
C ASN A 119 -27.73 -8.55 -13.60
N LEU A 120 -26.75 -8.73 -14.50
CA LEU A 120 -25.32 -8.60 -14.16
C LEU A 120 -24.97 -7.20 -13.63
N HIS A 121 -24.20 -7.13 -12.56
CA HIS A 121 -23.70 -5.87 -11.98
C HIS A 121 -22.41 -6.07 -11.19
N SER A 122 -21.60 -5.02 -11.05
CA SER A 122 -20.46 -5.01 -10.12
C SER A 122 -20.94 -5.31 -8.69
N ASN A 123 -20.11 -5.99 -7.90
CA ASN A 123 -20.39 -6.32 -6.50
C ASN A 123 -20.64 -5.03 -5.67
N LYS A 124 -21.75 -4.99 -4.92
CA LYS A 124 -22.13 -3.89 -4.01
C LYS A 124 -22.23 -4.33 -2.54
N THR A 125 -21.90 -5.59 -2.24
CA THR A 125 -22.29 -6.27 -1.01
C THR A 125 -21.37 -5.92 0.15
N LYS A 126 -21.92 -5.35 1.23
CA LYS A 126 -21.18 -4.98 2.46
C LYS A 126 -21.07 -6.14 3.47
N GLY A 127 -21.03 -7.39 3.00
CA GLY A 127 -20.96 -8.58 3.84
C GLY A 127 -19.57 -8.81 4.43
N LYS A 128 -19.48 -9.12 5.74
CA LYS A 128 -18.19 -9.32 6.44
C LYS A 128 -17.61 -10.75 6.33
N THR A 129 -18.29 -11.68 5.64
CA THR A 129 -18.05 -13.13 5.84
C THR A 129 -17.86 -13.99 4.59
N SER A 130 -18.08 -13.49 3.36
CA SER A 130 -17.98 -14.28 2.11
C SER A 130 -16.55 -14.33 1.53
N LEU A 131 -16.33 -15.11 0.46
CA LEU A 131 -15.05 -15.12 -0.28
C LEU A 131 -14.76 -13.75 -0.91
N LEU A 132 -15.79 -13.03 -1.36
CA LEU A 132 -15.63 -11.67 -1.90
C LEU A 132 -15.13 -10.67 -0.83
N ALA A 133 -15.39 -10.93 0.45
CA ALA A 133 -14.79 -10.16 1.53
C ALA A 133 -13.29 -10.48 1.67
N GLU A 134 -12.89 -11.75 1.57
CA GLU A 134 -11.47 -12.17 1.60
C GLU A 134 -10.69 -11.63 0.39
N ILE A 135 -11.27 -11.64 -0.81
CA ILE A 135 -10.67 -11.02 -2.01
C ILE A 135 -10.47 -9.51 -1.82
N LYS A 136 -11.51 -8.78 -1.39
CA LYS A 136 -11.42 -7.33 -1.17
C LYS A 136 -10.36 -7.00 -0.12
N VAL A 137 -10.41 -7.72 0.99
CA VAL A 137 -9.46 -7.57 2.10
C VAL A 137 -8.03 -7.86 1.63
N ALA A 138 -7.79 -8.91 0.84
CA ALA A 138 -6.45 -9.23 0.34
C ALA A 138 -5.92 -8.21 -0.69
N LYS A 139 -6.78 -7.67 -1.57
CA LYS A 139 -6.43 -6.58 -2.51
C LYS A 139 -6.22 -5.21 -1.84
N GLU A 140 -6.49 -5.07 -0.54
CA GLU A 140 -6.08 -3.93 0.29
C GLU A 140 -4.69 -4.15 0.93
N MET A 141 -3.95 -5.19 0.50
CA MET A 141 -2.69 -5.65 1.12
C MET A 141 -1.59 -5.93 0.09
N ASP A 142 -1.97 -6.36 -1.11
CA ASP A 142 -1.11 -6.37 -2.28
C ASP A 142 -1.81 -5.79 -3.51
N ASP A 143 -1.05 -5.00 -4.29
CA ASP A 143 -1.50 -4.40 -5.54
C ASP A 143 -1.50 -5.40 -6.70
N ALA A 144 -0.81 -6.55 -6.54
CA ALA A 144 -0.66 -7.58 -7.56
C ALA A 144 -2.01 -8.07 -8.13
N PRO A 145 -2.08 -8.51 -9.39
CA PRO A 145 -3.31 -9.04 -9.95
C PRO A 145 -3.82 -10.26 -9.18
N LEU A 146 -5.14 -10.31 -8.92
CA LEU A 146 -5.80 -11.42 -8.25
C LEU A 146 -5.59 -12.75 -8.99
N LEU A 147 -5.54 -12.69 -10.32
CA LEU A 147 -5.41 -13.82 -11.23
C LEU A 147 -4.06 -13.80 -11.95
N LYS A 148 -3.49 -14.98 -12.23
CA LYS A 148 -2.19 -15.13 -12.91
C LYS A 148 -2.17 -14.65 -14.36
N ASP A 149 -3.33 -14.35 -14.96
CA ASP A 149 -3.47 -13.74 -16.28
C ASP A 149 -3.30 -12.20 -16.28
N GLY A 150 -3.13 -11.60 -15.08
CA GLY A 150 -2.99 -10.15 -14.91
C GLY A 150 -4.32 -9.41 -14.68
N ASN A 151 -5.43 -10.12 -14.47
CA ASN A 151 -6.75 -9.53 -14.28
C ASN A 151 -7.20 -9.50 -12.80
N ASP A 152 -7.99 -8.48 -12.46
CA ASP A 152 -8.62 -8.30 -11.14
C ASP A 152 -10.16 -8.45 -11.16
N ASP A 153 -10.81 -8.44 -12.34
CA ASP A 153 -12.27 -8.61 -12.41
C ASP A 153 -12.68 -10.07 -12.20
N PHE A 154 -12.82 -10.41 -10.91
CA PHE A 154 -13.31 -11.71 -10.45
C PHE A 154 -14.73 -12.01 -10.94
N GLY A 155 -15.59 -11.00 -11.15
CA GLY A 155 -16.94 -11.18 -11.67
C GLY A 155 -16.93 -11.66 -13.13
N MET A 156 -16.09 -11.03 -13.97
CA MET A 156 -15.86 -11.46 -15.35
C MET A 156 -15.14 -12.81 -15.44
N TYR A 157 -14.24 -13.13 -14.50
CA TYR A 157 -13.65 -14.47 -14.36
C TYR A 157 -14.72 -15.54 -14.12
N LEU A 158 -15.58 -15.36 -13.09
CA LEU A 158 -16.67 -16.28 -12.79
C LEU A 158 -17.61 -16.47 -13.99
N LEU A 159 -18.01 -15.37 -14.63
CA LEU A 159 -18.90 -15.41 -15.80
C LEU A 159 -18.28 -16.21 -16.95
N ARG A 160 -16.99 -15.99 -17.26
CA ARG A 160 -16.27 -16.73 -18.31
C ARG A 160 -16.13 -18.21 -17.97
N LYS A 161 -15.81 -18.56 -16.72
CA LYS A 161 -15.70 -19.96 -16.27
C LYS A 161 -17.02 -20.73 -16.39
N ILE A 162 -18.14 -20.10 -16.07
CA ILE A 162 -19.47 -20.72 -16.18
C ILE A 162 -19.90 -20.84 -17.65
N TYR A 163 -19.85 -19.74 -18.41
CA TYR A 163 -20.50 -19.66 -19.73
C TYR A 163 -19.59 -20.01 -20.91
N VAL A 164 -18.27 -19.86 -20.80
CA VAL A 164 -17.31 -20.17 -21.88
C VAL A 164 -16.61 -21.51 -21.65
N GLU A 165 -16.35 -21.88 -20.39
CA GLU A 165 -15.70 -23.15 -20.02
C GLU A 165 -16.67 -24.23 -19.51
N GLY A 166 -17.96 -23.92 -19.31
CA GLY A 166 -18.99 -24.90 -18.91
C GLY A 166 -18.79 -25.52 -17.52
N LYS A 167 -18.18 -24.78 -16.58
CA LYS A 167 -17.73 -25.31 -15.28
C LYS A 167 -18.72 -25.08 -14.14
N THR A 168 -18.80 -26.07 -13.26
CA THR A 168 -19.53 -26.01 -11.99
C THR A 168 -18.74 -25.28 -10.91
N LEU A 169 -19.39 -24.74 -9.87
CA LEU A 169 -18.71 -24.08 -8.73
C LEU A 169 -17.60 -24.94 -8.10
N LYS A 170 -17.74 -26.28 -8.08
CA LYS A 170 -16.72 -27.20 -7.55
C LYS A 170 -15.44 -27.18 -8.39
N GLU A 171 -15.58 -27.08 -9.71
CA GLU A 171 -14.47 -27.01 -10.66
C GLU A 171 -13.85 -25.61 -10.68
N ILE A 172 -14.66 -24.57 -10.59
CA ILE A 172 -14.20 -23.18 -10.50
C ILE A 172 -13.39 -22.95 -9.22
N ASN A 173 -13.85 -23.49 -8.08
CA ASN A 173 -13.06 -23.53 -6.84
C ASN A 173 -11.71 -24.21 -7.06
N LYS A 174 -11.70 -25.40 -7.69
CA LYS A 174 -10.48 -26.17 -7.94
C LYS A 174 -9.49 -25.38 -8.81
N ASP A 175 -9.94 -24.88 -9.96
CA ASP A 175 -9.09 -24.11 -10.87
C ASP A 175 -8.60 -22.80 -10.24
N PHE A 176 -9.44 -22.09 -9.47
CA PHE A 176 -9.05 -20.88 -8.76
C PHE A 176 -7.88 -21.14 -7.80
N TYR A 177 -8.01 -22.12 -6.89
CA TYR A 177 -6.96 -22.39 -5.89
C TYR A 177 -5.73 -23.14 -6.40
N GLU A 178 -5.85 -23.95 -7.45
CA GLU A 178 -4.72 -24.74 -7.98
C GLU A 178 -3.96 -24.04 -9.10
N LYS A 179 -4.61 -23.16 -9.88
CA LYS A 179 -4.09 -22.66 -11.16
C LYS A 179 -4.19 -21.15 -11.32
N ASP A 180 -5.40 -20.60 -11.14
CA ASP A 180 -5.75 -19.30 -11.72
C ASP A 180 -5.53 -18.13 -10.75
N MET A 181 -5.66 -18.32 -9.43
CA MET A 181 -5.35 -17.30 -8.40
C MET A 181 -3.85 -17.07 -8.27
N ASN A 182 -3.40 -15.82 -8.16
CA ASN A 182 -1.99 -15.49 -7.94
C ASN A 182 -1.47 -16.09 -6.60
N GLU A 183 -0.22 -16.55 -6.61
CA GLU A 183 0.42 -17.25 -5.47
C GLU A 183 0.53 -16.34 -4.23
N GLU A 184 0.60 -15.02 -4.41
CA GLU A 184 0.62 -14.01 -3.34
C GLU A 184 -0.66 -14.04 -2.46
N TYR A 185 -1.79 -14.49 -3.01
CA TYR A 185 -3.06 -14.60 -2.27
C TYR A 185 -3.32 -15.98 -1.67
N LYS A 186 -2.39 -16.91 -1.84
CA LYS A 186 -2.49 -18.30 -1.39
C LYS A 186 -2.43 -18.38 0.13
N GLY A 187 -3.55 -18.75 0.76
CA GLY A 187 -3.70 -18.76 2.22
C GLY A 187 -4.18 -17.42 2.82
N LEU A 188 -4.23 -16.34 2.03
CA LEU A 188 -4.97 -15.12 2.39
C LEU A 188 -6.46 -15.28 2.05
N ILE A 189 -6.77 -15.85 0.88
CA ILE A 189 -8.13 -16.27 0.50
C ILE A 189 -8.27 -17.76 0.77
N THR A 190 -9.31 -18.16 1.52
CA THR A 190 -9.45 -19.53 2.04
C THR A 190 -10.87 -20.11 2.00
N LYS A 191 -11.92 -19.27 1.99
CA LYS A 191 -13.31 -19.75 1.91
C LYS A 191 -13.68 -20.16 0.49
N PRO A 192 -14.27 -21.37 0.26
CA PRO A 192 -14.70 -21.78 -1.06
C PRO A 192 -15.82 -20.87 -1.60
N LEU A 193 -15.77 -20.63 -2.91
CA LEU A 193 -16.78 -19.90 -3.69
C LEU A 193 -18.15 -20.59 -3.57
N SER A 194 -19.17 -19.79 -3.25
CA SER A 194 -20.56 -20.20 -3.04
C SER A 194 -21.52 -19.65 -4.11
N ASN A 195 -22.79 -20.08 -4.07
CA ASN A 195 -23.85 -19.48 -4.89
C ASN A 195 -24.06 -17.99 -4.59
N ASP A 196 -23.85 -17.57 -3.34
CA ASP A 196 -24.03 -16.18 -2.89
C ASP A 196 -22.96 -15.26 -3.50
N ASP A 197 -21.74 -15.76 -3.67
CA ASP A 197 -20.66 -15.02 -4.33
C ASP A 197 -20.95 -14.80 -5.83
N THR A 198 -21.56 -15.77 -6.53
CA THR A 198 -22.08 -15.55 -7.90
C THR A 198 -23.28 -14.60 -7.92
N ALA A 199 -24.22 -14.74 -6.99
CA ALA A 199 -25.41 -13.91 -6.89
C ALA A 199 -25.08 -12.43 -6.58
N ALA A 200 -23.99 -12.17 -5.85
CA ALA A 200 -23.48 -10.82 -5.56
C ALA A 200 -23.05 -10.02 -6.80
N TYR A 201 -22.85 -10.68 -7.95
CA TYR A 201 -22.62 -10.06 -9.25
C TYR A 201 -23.84 -10.13 -10.20
N GLY A 202 -24.98 -10.66 -9.72
CA GLY A 202 -26.14 -10.99 -10.54
C GLY A 202 -25.96 -12.21 -11.46
N ILE A 203 -24.86 -12.96 -11.33
CA ILE A 203 -24.57 -14.14 -12.15
C ILE A 203 -25.48 -15.30 -11.71
N ARG A 204 -26.17 -15.90 -12.67
CA ARG A 204 -26.98 -17.12 -12.49
C ARG A 204 -26.39 -18.25 -13.33
N PHE A 205 -26.69 -19.49 -12.97
CA PHE A 205 -26.48 -20.65 -13.84
C PHE A 205 -27.68 -20.83 -14.80
N PRO A 206 -27.52 -21.56 -15.92
CA PRO A 206 -28.64 -22.03 -16.73
C PRO A 206 -29.66 -22.84 -15.91
N LYS A 207 -30.90 -22.97 -16.41
CA LYS A 207 -31.98 -23.69 -15.70
C LYS A 207 -31.52 -25.10 -15.30
N GLN A 208 -31.76 -25.48 -14.04
CA GLN A 208 -31.23 -26.71 -13.43
C GLN A 208 -31.47 -27.98 -14.28
N SER A 209 -32.64 -28.06 -14.93
CA SER A 209 -33.00 -29.12 -15.89
C SER A 209 -31.96 -29.32 -16.99
N PHE A 210 -31.61 -28.25 -17.71
CA PHE A 210 -30.59 -28.27 -18.76
C PHE A 210 -29.18 -28.45 -18.16
N TRP A 211 -28.88 -27.77 -17.05
CA TRP A 211 -27.55 -27.81 -16.44
C TRP A 211 -27.18 -29.21 -15.92
N ASN A 212 -28.14 -29.94 -15.34
CA ASN A 212 -27.94 -31.33 -14.94
C ASN A 212 -27.69 -32.24 -16.15
N SER A 213 -28.53 -32.19 -17.19
CA SER A 213 -28.33 -32.94 -18.44
C SER A 213 -26.97 -32.66 -19.06
N PHE A 214 -26.56 -31.39 -19.11
CA PHE A 214 -25.29 -30.92 -19.65
C PHE A 214 -24.09 -31.50 -18.87
N ILE A 215 -24.02 -31.27 -17.56
CA ILE A 215 -22.90 -31.74 -16.73
C ILE A 215 -22.81 -33.28 -16.71
N ALA A 216 -23.94 -33.98 -16.74
CA ALA A 216 -23.97 -35.44 -16.76
C ALA A 216 -23.50 -36.08 -18.09
N THR A 217 -23.33 -35.30 -19.16
CA THR A 217 -23.08 -35.84 -20.52
C THR A 217 -21.96 -35.17 -21.32
N ARG A 218 -21.51 -33.96 -20.96
CA ARG A 218 -20.49 -33.20 -21.73
C ARG A 218 -19.24 -34.04 -22.06
N ASP A 219 -18.75 -34.81 -21.08
CA ASP A 219 -17.55 -35.63 -21.20
C ASP A 219 -17.75 -36.87 -22.11
N GLU A 220 -18.99 -37.38 -22.25
CA GLU A 220 -19.33 -38.42 -23.23
C GLU A 220 -19.33 -37.88 -24.67
N TYR A 221 -19.67 -36.59 -24.85
CA TYR A 221 -19.79 -35.96 -26.16
C TYR A 221 -18.47 -35.44 -26.74
N LYS A 222 -17.36 -35.47 -25.99
CA LYS A 222 -16.03 -35.00 -26.44
C LYS A 222 -15.51 -35.70 -27.71
N LYS A 223 -15.96 -36.92 -27.95
CA LYS A 223 -15.67 -37.71 -29.17
C LYS A 223 -16.38 -37.24 -30.45
N PHE A 224 -17.37 -36.34 -30.34
CA PHE A 224 -18.12 -35.79 -31.47
C PHE A 224 -17.79 -34.30 -31.75
N PHE A 225 -16.67 -33.78 -31.24
CA PHE A 225 -16.27 -32.39 -31.49
C PHE A 225 -16.01 -32.16 -32.99
N VAL A 226 -16.75 -31.21 -33.58
CA VAL A 226 -16.72 -30.91 -35.03
C VAL A 226 -15.84 -29.69 -35.32
N THR A 227 -15.23 -29.62 -36.51
CA THR A 227 -14.54 -28.40 -36.95
C THR A 227 -15.53 -27.38 -37.48
N LEU A 228 -15.75 -26.29 -36.74
CA LEU A 228 -16.68 -25.23 -37.13
C LEU A 228 -16.09 -24.30 -38.21
N PRO A 229 -16.91 -23.73 -39.11
CA PRO A 229 -16.47 -22.68 -40.03
C PRO A 229 -15.93 -21.46 -39.28
N LYS A 230 -14.83 -20.86 -39.78
CA LYS A 230 -14.17 -19.73 -39.10
C LYS A 230 -15.06 -18.48 -38.96
N ASN A 231 -16.06 -18.33 -39.82
CA ASN A 231 -17.01 -17.22 -39.84
C ASN A 231 -18.43 -17.73 -39.58
N SER A 232 -18.64 -18.43 -38.46
CA SER A 232 -19.97 -18.83 -37.98
C SER A 232 -20.80 -17.60 -37.56
N ASN A 233 -21.85 -17.26 -38.32
CA ASN A 233 -22.82 -16.23 -37.90
C ASN A 233 -23.53 -16.69 -36.62
N ASN A 234 -23.34 -15.92 -35.55
CA ASN A 234 -24.06 -16.09 -34.29
C ASN A 234 -25.15 -15.00 -34.19
N PRO A 235 -26.44 -15.35 -34.34
CA PRO A 235 -27.54 -14.37 -34.39
C PRO A 235 -27.76 -13.66 -33.04
N ALA A 236 -27.53 -14.36 -31.93
CA ALA A 236 -27.75 -13.87 -30.56
C ALA A 236 -26.74 -12.79 -30.10
N VAL A 237 -25.93 -12.26 -31.02
CA VAL A 237 -24.75 -11.45 -30.71
C VAL A 237 -24.74 -10.13 -31.49
N HIS A 238 -24.83 -9.02 -30.75
CA HIS A 238 -24.68 -7.66 -31.25
C HIS A 238 -23.25 -7.17 -31.05
N LEU A 239 -22.35 -7.51 -31.98
CA LEU A 239 -21.02 -6.90 -31.99
C LEU A 239 -21.10 -5.41 -32.39
N PRO A 240 -20.38 -4.50 -31.71
CA PRO A 240 -20.23 -3.14 -32.20
C PRO A 240 -19.52 -3.18 -33.56
N TYR A 241 -20.10 -2.54 -34.56
CA TYR A 241 -19.70 -2.66 -35.96
C TYR A 241 -18.26 -2.14 -36.18
N GLU A 242 -17.30 -3.04 -36.33
CA GLU A 242 -15.98 -2.68 -36.84
C GLU A 242 -16.13 -2.21 -38.29
N THR A 243 -15.63 -1.02 -38.60
CA THR A 243 -15.78 -0.43 -39.94
C THR A 243 -14.86 -1.11 -40.95
N HIS A 244 -15.32 -2.22 -41.51
CA HIS A 244 -14.92 -2.65 -42.84
C HIS A 244 -15.87 -2.03 -43.87
N SER A 245 -15.29 -1.37 -44.87
CA SER A 245 -16.02 -0.63 -45.88
C SER A 245 -16.84 -1.56 -46.77
N ASN A 246 -18.15 -1.32 -46.90
CA ASN A 246 -18.76 -0.86 -48.16
C ASN A 246 -20.30 -0.70 -48.06
N ASN A 247 -20.79 0.33 -48.76
CA ASN A 247 -22.18 0.55 -49.24
C ASN A 247 -23.30 0.86 -48.21
N ILE A 248 -23.93 2.02 -48.44
CA ILE A 248 -25.23 2.48 -47.93
C ILE A 248 -26.19 2.48 -49.14
N PRO A 249 -27.49 2.12 -49.02
CA PRO A 249 -28.57 3.08 -48.70
C PRO A 249 -29.36 2.63 -47.45
N SER A 250 -29.71 3.48 -46.47
CA SER A 250 -30.51 4.73 -46.44
C SER A 250 -31.97 4.47 -46.07
N ASP A 251 -32.58 5.50 -45.47
CA ASP A 251 -33.98 5.61 -45.06
C ASP A 251 -34.41 4.69 -43.88
N GLY A 252 -35.13 5.18 -42.86
CA GLY A 252 -35.40 6.58 -42.51
C GLY A 252 -36.60 6.76 -41.58
N ASN A 253 -36.41 7.39 -40.41
CA ASN A 253 -37.34 8.39 -39.83
C ASN A 253 -36.82 9.00 -38.52
N LYS A 254 -37.48 10.08 -38.07
CA LYS A 254 -37.19 10.83 -36.83
C LYS A 254 -38.17 10.48 -35.70
N THR A 255 -38.00 11.16 -34.56
CA THR A 255 -38.80 11.14 -33.33
C THR A 255 -38.49 9.94 -32.41
N ASP A 256 -38.46 10.08 -31.08
CA ASP A 256 -38.84 11.24 -30.25
C ASP A 256 -38.06 11.39 -28.92
N ARG A 257 -38.21 12.57 -28.28
CA ARG A 257 -37.92 12.90 -26.87
C ARG A 257 -36.47 12.94 -26.37
N ALA A 258 -36.04 14.15 -26.02
CA ALA A 258 -35.00 14.38 -25.01
C ALA A 258 -35.58 14.21 -23.59
N ASN A 259 -34.83 13.54 -22.70
CA ASN A 259 -34.76 13.80 -21.23
C ASN A 259 -33.84 12.77 -20.51
N GLU A 260 -32.54 12.78 -20.80
CA GLU A 260 -31.52 12.03 -20.01
C GLU A 260 -30.24 12.84 -19.80
N SER A 261 -30.35 14.00 -19.13
CA SER A 261 -29.21 14.83 -18.76
C SER A 261 -28.45 14.27 -17.53
N ASN A 262 -27.83 13.09 -17.66
CA ASN A 262 -26.62 12.63 -16.95
C ASN A 262 -26.31 11.14 -17.20
N LYS A 263 -25.95 10.81 -18.45
CA LYS A 263 -25.14 9.62 -18.77
C LYS A 263 -23.86 10.08 -19.46
N PRO A 264 -22.69 9.46 -19.21
CA PRO A 264 -21.49 9.78 -19.98
C PRO A 264 -21.71 9.39 -21.45
N ARG A 265 -21.42 10.32 -22.37
CA ARG A 265 -21.42 10.01 -23.81
C ARG A 265 -20.49 8.83 -24.08
N LYS A 266 -20.95 7.86 -24.87
CA LYS A 266 -20.04 6.93 -25.55
C LYS A 266 -19.20 7.77 -26.51
N LYS A 267 -17.93 7.99 -26.18
CA LYS A 267 -16.98 8.76 -27.00
C LYS A 267 -16.95 8.18 -28.41
N ALA A 268 -17.07 9.03 -29.43
CA ALA A 268 -16.98 8.62 -30.82
C ALA A 268 -15.53 8.20 -31.16
N PRO A 269 -15.32 7.35 -32.19
CA PRO A 269 -13.97 6.98 -32.60
C PRO A 269 -13.17 8.22 -33.02
N ARG A 270 -11.97 8.38 -32.44
CA ARG A 270 -11.05 9.49 -32.77
C ARG A 270 -10.69 9.45 -34.26
N LYS A 271 -10.82 10.59 -34.96
CA LYS A 271 -10.43 10.78 -36.37
C LYS A 271 -8.94 10.68 -36.60
N TYR A 272 -8.16 11.04 -35.59
CA TYR A 272 -6.71 10.97 -35.57
C TYR A 272 -6.28 10.03 -34.45
N LYS A 273 -5.23 9.25 -34.70
CA LYS A 273 -4.70 8.27 -33.75
C LYS A 273 -3.23 8.02 -34.06
N ILE A 274 -2.36 8.68 -33.30
CA ILE A 274 -0.92 8.45 -33.33
C ILE A 274 -0.63 7.07 -32.71
N GLN A 275 0.18 6.25 -33.39
CA GLN A 275 0.57 4.92 -32.90
C GLN A 275 1.61 5.05 -31.79
N ASP A 276 1.62 4.17 -30.78
CA ASP A 276 2.40 4.42 -29.54
C ASP A 276 3.92 4.45 -29.74
N TYR A 277 4.46 3.85 -30.80
CA TYR A 277 5.87 4.04 -31.18
C TYR A 277 6.11 5.42 -31.81
N GLN A 278 5.15 5.98 -32.56
CA GLN A 278 5.21 7.34 -33.10
C GLN A 278 5.15 8.35 -31.96
N LYS A 279 4.30 8.13 -30.93
CA LYS A 279 4.28 8.96 -29.71
C LYS A 279 5.67 9.00 -29.05
N LYS A 280 6.30 7.84 -28.84
CA LYS A 280 7.67 7.74 -28.26
C LYS A 280 8.74 8.40 -29.13
N GLN A 281 8.67 8.26 -30.45
CA GLN A 281 9.58 8.97 -31.37
C GLN A 281 9.36 10.49 -31.36
N LEU A 282 8.11 10.94 -31.28
CA LEU A 282 7.75 12.35 -31.22
C LEU A 282 8.19 13.00 -29.91
N ALA A 283 7.99 12.34 -28.77
CA ALA A 283 8.50 12.82 -27.47
C ALA A 283 10.02 12.96 -27.47
N ASN A 284 10.76 12.00 -28.03
CA ASN A 284 12.22 12.08 -28.18
C ASN A 284 12.65 13.23 -29.12
N ASP A 285 11.96 13.43 -30.24
CA ASP A 285 12.25 14.53 -31.16
C ASP A 285 11.93 15.90 -30.54
N ILE A 286 10.84 16.02 -29.79
CA ILE A 286 10.46 17.23 -29.04
C ILE A 286 11.50 17.52 -27.93
N LYS A 287 11.94 16.50 -27.18
CA LYS A 287 13.06 16.61 -26.22
C LYS A 287 14.37 17.09 -26.87
N SER A 288 14.55 16.88 -28.18
CA SER A 288 15.70 17.38 -28.96
C SER A 288 15.48 18.76 -29.60
N SER A 289 14.45 19.51 -29.19
CA SER A 289 14.21 20.91 -29.58
C SER A 289 14.62 21.89 -28.47
N ASP A 290 14.63 23.18 -28.80
CA ASP A 290 14.72 24.29 -27.83
C ASP A 290 13.40 24.55 -27.07
N MET A 291 12.37 23.71 -27.31
CA MET A 291 10.98 23.88 -26.88
C MET A 291 10.28 25.16 -27.40
N SER A 292 10.85 25.84 -28.40
CA SER A 292 10.13 26.87 -29.14
C SER A 292 8.99 26.24 -29.94
N LYS A 293 7.84 26.92 -30.04
CA LYS A 293 6.71 26.49 -30.88
C LYS A 293 7.15 26.20 -32.32
N THR A 294 8.11 26.98 -32.82
CA THR A 294 8.72 26.85 -34.16
C THR A 294 9.54 25.59 -34.37
N GLU A 295 10.39 25.19 -33.42
CA GLU A 295 11.11 23.91 -33.54
C GLU A 295 10.19 22.73 -33.25
N VAL A 296 9.31 22.82 -32.25
CA VAL A 296 8.33 21.76 -31.96
C VAL A 296 7.44 21.50 -33.19
N GLU A 297 6.98 22.53 -33.91
CA GLU A 297 6.31 22.38 -35.21
C GLU A 297 7.17 21.65 -36.25
N LYS A 298 8.45 21.99 -36.40
CA LYS A 298 9.37 21.28 -37.31
C LYS A 298 9.56 19.82 -36.93
N LYS A 299 9.72 19.50 -35.63
CA LYS A 299 9.85 18.14 -35.10
C LYS A 299 8.58 17.32 -35.36
N VAL A 300 7.40 17.91 -35.14
CA VAL A 300 6.10 17.32 -35.51
C VAL A 300 6.08 17.03 -37.01
N ARG A 301 6.20 18.05 -37.87
CA ARG A 301 6.09 17.89 -39.33
C ARG A 301 7.09 16.88 -39.92
N LYS A 302 8.29 16.76 -39.34
CA LYS A 302 9.32 15.78 -39.76
C LYS A 302 8.90 14.32 -39.53
N ARG A 303 7.98 14.03 -38.60
CA ARG A 303 7.58 12.66 -38.21
C ARG A 303 6.41 12.07 -39.00
N PHE A 304 5.76 12.88 -39.83
CA PHE A 304 4.58 12.51 -40.60
C PHE A 304 4.81 12.65 -42.11
N GLY A 305 3.82 12.28 -42.93
CA GLY A 305 3.86 12.52 -44.36
C GLY A 305 3.89 14.00 -44.72
N LYS A 306 4.31 14.33 -45.94
CA LYS A 306 4.04 15.65 -46.52
C LYS A 306 2.51 15.80 -46.63
N ASP A 307 1.99 16.94 -46.17
CA ASP A 307 0.56 17.28 -46.20
C ASP A 307 -0.34 16.33 -45.37
N ASP A 308 0.24 15.70 -44.33
CA ASP A 308 -0.44 14.76 -43.42
C ASP A 308 -1.53 15.44 -42.55
N PRO A 309 -2.75 14.87 -42.47
CA PRO A 309 -3.83 15.42 -41.65
C PRO A 309 -3.59 15.42 -40.13
N GLN A 310 -2.90 14.43 -39.57
CA GLN A 310 -2.58 14.36 -38.14
C GLN A 310 -1.57 15.45 -37.77
N ALA A 311 -0.50 15.59 -38.56
CA ALA A 311 0.46 16.68 -38.39
C ALA A 311 -0.20 18.06 -38.50
N SER A 312 -1.12 18.21 -39.46
CA SER A 312 -1.85 19.46 -39.67
C SER A 312 -2.80 19.80 -38.51
N PHE A 313 -3.43 18.80 -37.89
CA PHE A 313 -4.22 18.96 -36.67
C PHE A 313 -3.35 19.36 -35.48
N ILE A 314 -2.26 18.62 -35.22
CA ILE A 314 -1.34 18.88 -34.11
C ILE A 314 -0.79 20.31 -34.18
N VAL A 315 -0.36 20.75 -35.38
CA VAL A 315 0.18 22.11 -35.56
C VAL A 315 -0.89 23.18 -35.38
N LYS A 316 -2.13 22.96 -35.88
CA LYS A 316 -3.25 23.91 -35.70
C LYS A 316 -3.50 24.21 -34.22
N TYR A 317 -3.47 23.20 -33.36
CA TYR A 317 -3.75 23.30 -31.92
C TYR A 317 -2.49 23.29 -31.03
N LEU A 318 -1.29 23.47 -31.61
CA LEU A 318 -0.02 23.32 -30.88
C LEU A 318 0.13 24.28 -29.70
N SER A 319 -0.36 25.52 -29.81
CA SER A 319 -0.34 26.47 -28.67
C SER A 319 -1.20 25.97 -27.49
N PRO A 320 -2.52 25.73 -27.65
CA PRO A 320 -3.34 25.10 -26.60
C PRO A 320 -2.75 23.82 -25.99
N ILE A 321 -2.19 22.94 -26.83
CA ILE A 321 -1.54 21.69 -26.39
C ILE A 321 -0.33 21.97 -25.50
N MET A 322 0.55 22.89 -25.91
CA MET A 322 1.72 23.29 -25.12
C MET A 322 1.35 24.04 -23.84
N THR A 323 0.28 24.85 -23.84
CA THR A 323 -0.24 25.52 -22.63
C THR A 323 -0.73 24.50 -21.60
N VAL A 324 -1.55 23.52 -22.01
CA VAL A 324 -2.02 22.45 -21.11
C VAL A 324 -0.86 21.59 -20.61
N ALA A 325 0.14 21.31 -21.46
CA ALA A 325 1.33 20.58 -21.03
C ALA A 325 2.18 21.36 -20.01
N ALA A 326 2.22 22.69 -20.11
CA ALA A 326 2.95 23.56 -19.18
C ALA A 326 2.23 23.69 -17.83
N ASP A 327 0.88 23.78 -17.83
CA ASP A 327 0.04 23.83 -16.63
C ASP A 327 0.16 22.53 -15.81
N LYS A 328 0.09 21.37 -16.48
CA LYS A 328 0.20 20.03 -15.87
C LYS A 328 1.52 19.76 -15.11
N ILE A 329 2.60 20.46 -15.47
CA ILE A 329 3.93 20.30 -14.84
C ILE A 329 4.35 21.53 -14.02
N HIS A 330 3.45 22.51 -13.82
CA HIS A 330 3.73 23.77 -13.13
C HIS A 330 4.94 24.53 -13.68
N LEU A 331 5.08 24.56 -15.02
CA LEU A 331 6.27 25.09 -15.69
C LEU A 331 6.54 26.57 -15.36
N SER A 332 5.50 27.37 -15.12
CA SER A 332 5.67 28.80 -14.84
C SER A 332 6.07 29.06 -13.39
N GLU A 333 5.61 28.21 -12.47
CA GLU A 333 6.01 28.15 -11.08
C GLU A 333 7.49 27.75 -10.96
N GLU A 334 7.88 26.65 -11.62
CA GLU A 334 9.27 26.17 -11.69
C GLU A 334 10.20 27.21 -12.33
N MET A 335 9.76 27.91 -13.38
CA MET A 335 10.52 29.01 -13.98
C MET A 335 10.61 30.25 -13.10
N LYS A 336 9.56 30.60 -12.33
CA LYS A 336 9.58 31.72 -11.36
C LYS A 336 10.61 31.42 -10.27
N TYR A 337 10.54 30.23 -9.69
CA TYR A 337 11.48 29.74 -8.67
C TYR A 337 12.92 29.66 -9.20
N PHE A 338 13.14 29.09 -10.40
CA PHE A 338 14.45 29.04 -11.02
C PHE A 338 15.03 30.44 -11.25
N ASN A 339 14.23 31.38 -11.77
CA ASN A 339 14.68 32.76 -12.04
C ASN A 339 15.03 33.53 -10.76
N GLN A 340 14.26 33.33 -9.67
CA GLN A 340 14.55 33.92 -8.36
C GLN A 340 15.90 33.41 -7.80
N ASN A 341 16.15 32.10 -7.89
CA ASN A 341 17.36 31.48 -7.33
C ASN A 341 18.59 31.49 -8.29
N ASN A 342 18.40 31.78 -9.58
CA ASN A 342 19.45 31.76 -10.61
C ASN A 342 19.44 33.04 -11.46
N PRO A 343 19.62 34.24 -10.86
CA PRO A 343 19.67 35.51 -11.59
C PRO A 343 20.70 35.48 -12.73
N GLN A 344 20.44 36.24 -13.79
CA GLN A 344 21.24 36.16 -15.01
C GLN A 344 22.61 36.85 -14.83
N ASN A 345 23.68 36.05 -14.91
CA ASN A 345 25.04 36.56 -14.97
C ASN A 345 25.22 37.39 -16.25
N LYS A 346 25.85 38.57 -16.15
CA LYS A 346 26.09 39.51 -17.27
C LYS A 346 26.83 38.91 -18.46
N ASN A 347 27.55 37.80 -18.26
CA ASN A 347 28.31 37.09 -19.29
C ASN A 347 27.55 35.91 -19.93
N ASP A 348 26.30 35.65 -19.54
CA ASP A 348 25.50 34.53 -20.04
C ASP A 348 24.49 34.98 -21.09
N ASN A 349 24.83 34.85 -22.38
CA ASN A 349 24.02 35.29 -23.52
C ASN A 349 22.75 34.44 -23.79
N ARG A 350 22.49 33.41 -22.98
CA ARG A 350 21.34 32.50 -23.15
C ARG A 350 20.07 33.08 -22.54
N THR A 351 18.93 32.79 -23.14
CA THR A 351 17.60 33.14 -22.60
C THR A 351 17.29 32.39 -21.31
N LEU A 352 16.33 32.90 -20.51
CA LEU A 352 15.86 32.22 -19.31
C LEU A 352 15.39 30.78 -19.59
N PHE A 353 14.71 30.54 -20.72
CA PHE A 353 14.28 29.20 -21.14
C PHE A 353 15.47 28.25 -21.40
N GLU A 354 16.49 28.68 -22.15
CA GLU A 354 17.67 27.83 -22.41
C GLU A 354 18.49 27.56 -21.14
N ARG A 355 18.55 28.54 -20.22
CA ARG A 355 19.17 28.38 -18.90
C ARG A 355 18.39 27.37 -18.06
N PHE A 356 17.06 27.50 -18.00
CA PHE A 356 16.15 26.62 -17.28
C PHE A 356 16.20 25.17 -17.81
N TRP A 357 16.08 24.96 -19.11
CA TRP A 357 16.09 23.62 -19.70
C TRP A 357 17.44 22.91 -19.58
N LYS A 358 18.56 23.64 -19.63
CA LYS A 358 19.89 23.05 -19.38
C LYS A 358 20.08 22.65 -17.92
N ALA A 359 19.52 23.42 -16.98
CA ALA A 359 19.56 23.08 -15.55
C ALA A 359 18.60 21.91 -15.21
N ASN A 360 17.45 21.84 -15.87
CA ASN A 360 16.35 20.94 -15.53
C ASN A 360 16.03 19.92 -16.66
N PRO A 361 16.97 19.01 -17.03
CA PRO A 361 16.78 18.04 -18.11
C PRO A 361 15.68 17.00 -17.82
N TYR A 362 15.29 16.82 -16.55
CA TYR A 362 14.16 16.00 -16.15
C TYR A 362 12.82 16.70 -16.45
N ILE A 363 12.67 17.98 -16.11
CA ILE A 363 11.46 18.76 -16.42
C ILE A 363 11.30 18.89 -17.95
N LEU A 364 12.41 19.03 -18.68
CA LEU A 364 12.44 18.98 -20.15
C LEU A 364 11.87 17.65 -20.70
N GLU A 365 12.22 16.52 -20.09
CA GLU A 365 11.70 15.20 -20.48
C GLU A 365 10.21 15.03 -20.14
N GLN A 366 9.79 15.44 -18.93
CA GLN A 366 8.37 15.42 -18.58
C GLN A 366 7.56 16.34 -19.51
N TYR A 367 8.03 17.56 -19.79
CA TYR A 367 7.35 18.48 -20.72
C TYR A 367 7.19 17.87 -22.12
N ALA A 368 8.25 17.28 -22.68
CA ALA A 368 8.20 16.60 -23.97
C ALA A 368 7.16 15.47 -24.01
N LYS A 369 7.09 14.68 -22.94
CA LYS A 369 6.10 13.60 -22.77
C LYS A 369 4.69 14.15 -22.58
N THR A 370 4.48 15.14 -21.71
CA THR A 370 3.18 15.73 -21.42
C THR A 370 2.62 16.51 -22.62
N ILE A 371 3.46 17.03 -23.52
CA ILE A 371 3.04 17.48 -24.86
C ILE A 371 2.43 16.32 -25.64
N THR A 372 3.10 15.16 -25.75
CA THR A 372 2.52 13.99 -26.46
C THR A 372 1.26 13.42 -25.80
N ASP A 373 1.19 13.39 -24.48
CA ASP A 373 -0.01 12.98 -23.73
C ASP A 373 -1.17 13.99 -23.93
N SER A 374 -0.85 15.28 -24.10
CA SER A 374 -1.85 16.32 -24.37
C SER A 374 -2.27 16.38 -25.84
N ILE A 375 -1.41 15.97 -26.79
CA ILE A 375 -1.84 15.71 -28.18
C ILE A 375 -2.93 14.64 -28.19
N GLU A 376 -2.71 13.50 -27.52
CA GLU A 376 -3.70 12.43 -27.43
C GLU A 376 -5.03 12.89 -26.78
N MET A 377 -4.94 13.73 -25.74
CA MET A 377 -6.12 14.34 -25.12
C MET A 377 -6.90 15.23 -26.11
N PHE A 378 -6.21 16.02 -26.94
CA PHE A 378 -6.84 16.85 -27.97
C PHE A 378 -7.44 16.00 -29.10
N GLU A 379 -6.75 14.96 -29.58
CA GLU A 379 -7.31 14.00 -30.55
C GLU A 379 -8.56 13.29 -30.00
N GLU A 380 -8.61 13.02 -28.69
CA GLU A 380 -9.75 12.35 -28.06
C GLU A 380 -10.98 13.24 -27.96
N VAL A 381 -10.81 14.48 -27.50
CA VAL A 381 -11.94 15.41 -27.33
C VAL A 381 -12.42 15.98 -28.68
N TYR A 382 -11.55 16.05 -29.69
CA TYR A 382 -11.93 16.48 -31.04
C TYR A 382 -12.87 15.50 -31.75
N GLU A 383 -12.81 14.21 -31.39
CA GLU A 383 -13.57 13.12 -32.02
C GLU A 383 -13.47 13.14 -33.56
N SER A 384 -14.54 13.51 -34.28
CA SER A 384 -14.58 13.62 -35.75
C SER A 384 -14.52 15.06 -36.29
N GLY A 385 -14.46 16.05 -35.39
CA GLY A 385 -14.85 17.44 -35.64
C GLY A 385 -16.30 17.68 -35.19
N GLY A 386 -16.93 18.74 -35.68
CA GLY A 386 -18.34 19.03 -35.42
C GLY A 386 -18.89 20.11 -36.35
N LEU A 387 -19.84 20.91 -35.86
CA LEU A 387 -20.56 21.93 -36.66
C LEU A 387 -20.34 23.37 -36.18
N ILE A 388 -19.57 23.59 -35.10
CA ILE A 388 -19.31 24.94 -34.57
C ILE A 388 -18.10 25.54 -35.29
N PRO A 389 -18.25 26.59 -36.11
CA PRO A 389 -17.12 27.21 -36.80
C PRO A 389 -16.28 28.05 -35.83
N ILE A 390 -14.95 27.86 -35.86
CA ILE A 390 -14.00 28.65 -35.06
C ILE A 390 -13.02 29.45 -35.93
N ASN A 391 -12.58 30.61 -35.44
CA ASN A 391 -11.65 31.52 -36.13
C ASN A 391 -10.17 31.22 -35.79
N THR A 392 -9.23 32.00 -36.37
CA THR A 392 -7.78 31.86 -36.08
C THR A 392 -7.39 32.06 -34.62
N ASP A 393 -8.28 32.69 -33.86
CA ASP A 393 -8.09 33.10 -32.47
C ASP A 393 -8.73 32.07 -31.51
N LEU A 394 -9.27 30.98 -32.09
CA LEU A 394 -9.95 29.83 -31.47
C LEU A 394 -11.35 30.14 -30.89
N GLU A 395 -11.89 31.32 -31.18
CA GLU A 395 -13.24 31.73 -30.79
C GLU A 395 -14.31 31.30 -31.80
N VAL A 396 -15.58 31.23 -31.37
CA VAL A 396 -16.72 30.92 -32.24
C VAL A 396 -17.00 32.04 -33.24
N VAL A 397 -17.19 31.68 -34.52
CA VAL A 397 -17.59 32.61 -35.58
C VAL A 397 -19.09 32.84 -35.54
N THR A 398 -19.48 33.99 -35.01
CA THR A 398 -20.84 34.54 -35.02
C THR A 398 -20.97 35.62 -36.10
N PRO A 399 -22.20 36.05 -36.48
CA PRO A 399 -22.38 37.22 -37.35
C PRO A 399 -21.71 38.50 -36.83
N GLN A 400 -21.54 38.61 -35.51
CA GLN A 400 -20.95 39.74 -34.78
C GLN A 400 -19.42 39.62 -34.59
N SER A 401 -18.83 38.43 -34.74
CA SER A 401 -17.39 38.21 -34.52
C SER A 401 -16.55 39.06 -35.48
N LYS A 402 -15.57 39.79 -34.95
CA LYS A 402 -14.67 40.67 -35.75
C LYS A 402 -13.86 39.85 -36.76
N ASN A 403 -13.33 38.72 -36.31
CA ASN A 403 -12.64 37.77 -37.16
C ASN A 403 -13.62 36.67 -37.64
N LYS A 404 -13.84 36.62 -38.95
CA LYS A 404 -14.77 35.70 -39.63
C LYS A 404 -14.07 34.61 -40.43
N LYS A 405 -12.74 34.49 -40.35
CA LYS A 405 -11.97 33.47 -41.07
C LYS A 405 -12.05 32.15 -40.33
N ILE A 406 -13.00 31.30 -40.74
CA ILE A 406 -13.16 29.94 -40.20
C ILE A 406 -11.90 29.11 -40.51
N ILE A 407 -11.34 28.44 -39.49
CA ILE A 407 -10.19 27.51 -39.63
C ILE A 407 -10.54 26.06 -39.33
N ASP A 408 -11.66 25.81 -38.66
CA ASP A 408 -12.16 24.47 -38.37
C ASP A 408 -13.65 24.48 -38.02
N GLN A 409 -14.26 23.29 -37.98
CA GLN A 409 -15.60 23.09 -37.40
C GLN A 409 -15.53 22.02 -36.31
N VAL A 410 -15.83 22.42 -35.07
CA VAL A 410 -15.58 21.63 -33.85
C VAL A 410 -16.86 21.18 -33.18
N ASN A 411 -16.75 20.20 -32.28
CA ASN A 411 -17.83 19.79 -31.39
C ASN A 411 -17.84 20.64 -30.10
N PRO A 412 -18.93 20.64 -29.30
CA PRO A 412 -19.02 21.45 -28.08
C PRO A 412 -17.98 21.08 -27.01
N ASP A 413 -17.69 19.79 -26.82
CA ASP A 413 -16.75 19.31 -25.79
C ASP A 413 -15.30 19.77 -26.11
N PHE A 414 -14.96 19.91 -27.39
CA PHE A 414 -13.68 20.48 -27.84
C PHE A 414 -13.65 22.01 -27.73
N LEU A 415 -14.78 22.69 -27.93
CA LEU A 415 -14.87 24.13 -27.64
C LEU A 415 -14.65 24.41 -26.14
N ASP A 416 -15.24 23.61 -25.25
CA ASP A 416 -15.01 23.69 -23.80
C ASP A 416 -13.51 23.48 -23.46
N LEU A 417 -12.82 22.56 -24.14
CA LEU A 417 -11.37 22.38 -24.00
C LEU A 417 -10.58 23.62 -24.46
N LEU A 418 -10.91 24.20 -25.62
CA LEU A 418 -10.26 25.42 -26.09
C LEU A 418 -10.47 26.60 -25.13
N ASN A 419 -11.72 26.80 -24.68
CA ASN A 419 -12.10 27.80 -23.68
C ASN A 419 -11.30 27.61 -22.38
N TYR A 420 -11.15 26.37 -21.88
CA TYR A 420 -10.29 26.09 -20.73
C TYR A 420 -8.83 26.52 -21.00
N THR A 421 -8.25 26.18 -22.16
CA THR A 421 -6.85 26.55 -22.45
C THR A 421 -6.60 28.06 -22.49
N GLN A 422 -7.59 28.84 -22.97
CA GLN A 422 -7.53 30.30 -22.96
C GLN A 422 -7.63 30.88 -21.53
N ASN A 423 -8.35 30.21 -20.63
CA ASN A 423 -8.55 30.65 -19.25
C ASN A 423 -7.45 30.21 -18.26
N ILE A 424 -6.54 29.29 -18.63
CA ILE A 424 -5.44 28.82 -17.75
C ILE A 424 -4.62 29.99 -17.21
N GLU A 425 -4.10 30.86 -18.09
CA GLU A 425 -3.24 31.97 -17.68
C GLU A 425 -4.02 33.04 -16.88
N PRO A 426 -5.17 33.57 -17.35
CA PRO A 426 -5.95 34.54 -16.57
C PRO A 426 -6.35 34.03 -15.18
N THR A 427 -6.84 32.79 -15.08
CA THR A 427 -7.24 32.18 -13.80
C THR A 427 -6.05 32.01 -12.85
N ARG A 428 -4.87 31.70 -13.39
CA ARG A 428 -3.63 31.56 -12.60
C ARG A 428 -3.09 32.91 -12.15
N THR A 429 -3.13 33.93 -13.00
CA THR A 429 -2.73 35.30 -12.67
C THR A 429 -3.70 35.94 -11.66
N GLU A 430 -4.99 35.63 -11.71
CA GLU A 430 -5.96 35.99 -10.65
C GLU A 430 -5.65 35.27 -9.33
N LYS A 431 -5.35 33.96 -9.37
CA LYS A 431 -4.93 33.21 -8.18
C LYS A 431 -3.65 33.77 -7.55
N TYR A 432 -2.66 34.18 -8.35
CA TYR A 432 -1.44 34.80 -7.83
C TYR A 432 -1.73 36.16 -7.18
N LYS A 433 -2.54 37.03 -7.79
CA LYS A 433 -2.96 38.29 -7.15
C LYS A 433 -3.66 38.04 -5.82
N LYS A 434 -4.60 37.08 -5.78
CA LYS A 434 -5.28 36.70 -4.54
C LYS A 434 -4.34 36.08 -3.51
N HIS A 435 -3.30 35.36 -3.94
CA HIS A 435 -2.25 34.87 -3.05
C HIS A 435 -1.43 36.03 -2.49
N GLU A 436 -1.04 37.01 -3.31
CA GLU A 436 -0.27 38.19 -2.90
C GLU A 436 -1.09 39.09 -1.96
N GLU A 437 -2.40 39.25 -2.20
CA GLU A 437 -3.35 39.90 -1.29
C GLU A 437 -3.50 39.16 0.06
N LEU A 438 -3.68 37.83 0.03
CA LEU A 438 -3.81 37.02 1.26
C LEU A 438 -2.49 36.93 2.03
N GLN A 439 -1.35 36.86 1.33
CA GLN A 439 -0.02 36.85 1.92
C GLN A 439 0.20 38.15 2.70
N LYS A 440 -0.12 39.30 2.09
CA LYS A 440 -0.07 40.61 2.75
C LYS A 440 -1.00 40.70 3.96
N GLN A 441 -2.22 40.17 3.87
CA GLN A 441 -3.15 40.10 5.02
C GLN A 441 -2.63 39.21 6.15
N TRP A 442 -1.94 38.11 5.83
CA TRP A 442 -1.30 37.26 6.83
C TRP A 442 -0.09 37.96 7.47
N GLU A 443 0.76 38.60 6.69
CA GLU A 443 1.89 39.41 7.17
C GLU A 443 1.40 40.52 8.10
N GLU A 444 0.36 41.28 7.71
CA GLU A 444 -0.30 42.30 8.54
C GLU A 444 -0.87 41.70 9.84
N HIS A 445 -1.59 40.57 9.80
CA HIS A 445 -2.09 39.90 11.01
C HIS A 445 -0.97 39.36 11.92
N PHE A 446 0.14 38.86 11.36
CA PHE A 446 1.28 38.42 12.16
C PHE A 446 1.97 39.61 12.84
N VAL A 447 2.15 40.73 12.12
CA VAL A 447 2.70 41.98 12.66
C VAL A 447 1.80 42.56 13.75
N GLU A 448 0.48 42.63 13.53
CA GLU A 448 -0.48 43.14 14.53
C GLU A 448 -0.48 42.28 15.81
N ARG A 449 -0.36 40.96 15.66
CA ARG A 449 -0.55 40.00 16.77
C ARG A 449 0.72 39.65 17.54
N TYR A 450 1.88 39.77 16.92
CA TYR A 450 3.18 39.36 17.50
C TYR A 450 4.24 40.46 17.46
N GLY A 451 3.92 41.64 16.90
CA GLY A 451 4.86 42.71 16.62
C GLY A 451 5.54 42.54 15.26
N GLU A 452 6.19 43.60 14.77
CA GLU A 452 7.08 43.48 13.61
C GLU A 452 8.20 42.48 13.92
N LEU A 453 8.29 41.42 13.13
CA LEU A 453 9.46 40.55 13.12
C LEU A 453 10.61 41.36 12.54
N ASN A 454 11.46 41.92 13.41
CA ASN A 454 12.76 42.46 13.02
C ASN A 454 13.52 41.37 12.26
N ASP A 455 13.69 41.57 10.95
CA ASP A 455 14.21 40.56 10.04
C ASP A 455 15.73 40.44 10.20
N THR A 456 16.17 39.68 11.21
CA THR A 456 17.58 39.37 11.50
C THR A 456 18.17 38.37 10.52
N SER A 457 17.86 38.53 9.23
CA SER A 457 18.41 37.81 8.09
C SER A 457 19.35 38.64 7.20
N GLU A 458 19.51 39.95 7.46
CA GLU A 458 20.76 40.62 7.09
C GLU A 458 21.91 40.10 7.95
N ASN A 459 23.10 39.95 7.35
CA ASN A 459 24.23 39.19 7.90
C ASN A 459 24.52 39.50 9.38
N THR A 460 24.26 38.54 10.25
CA THR A 460 25.00 38.41 11.50
C THR A 460 26.41 37.88 11.22
N ASP A 461 27.25 38.79 10.69
CA ASP A 461 28.53 39.01 11.35
C ASP A 461 28.28 39.05 12.86
N ILE A 462 29.21 38.53 13.68
CA ILE A 462 29.04 38.52 15.13
C ILE A 462 29.20 39.95 15.64
N ALA A 463 28.12 40.72 15.51
CA ALA A 463 27.84 41.89 16.30
C ALA A 463 27.75 41.42 17.74
N GLU A 464 28.89 41.47 18.41
CA GLU A 464 28.96 41.66 19.84
C GLU A 464 27.92 42.74 20.18
N ASN A 465 26.79 42.34 20.77
CA ASN A 465 26.06 43.27 21.60
C ASN A 465 27.07 43.71 22.66
N PRO A 466 27.41 45.00 22.78
CA PRO A 466 28.02 45.48 23.99
C PRO A 466 26.94 45.38 25.06
N VAL A 467 26.85 44.20 25.69
CA VAL A 467 26.66 44.13 27.13
C VAL A 467 27.66 45.13 27.67
N THR A 468 27.18 46.25 28.19
CA THR A 468 28.03 47.34 28.64
C THR A 468 28.87 46.81 29.78
N ASP A 469 30.11 46.48 29.48
CA ASP A 469 31.08 45.90 30.41
C ASP A 469 31.61 46.98 31.37
N GLU A 470 30.69 47.59 32.12
CA GLU A 470 30.93 47.91 33.53
C GLU A 470 31.03 46.58 34.30
N GLY A 471 32.01 45.78 33.90
CA GLY A 471 32.27 44.45 34.43
C GLY A 471 32.57 44.57 35.91
N VAL A 472 31.60 44.17 36.73
CA VAL A 472 31.76 44.09 38.18
C VAL A 472 32.84 43.04 38.42
N ASP A 473 34.06 43.49 38.65
CA ASP A 473 35.22 42.61 38.85
C ASP A 473 34.98 41.77 40.10
N ILE A 474 34.52 40.54 39.86
CA ILE A 474 34.08 39.59 40.88
C ILE A 474 35.22 39.30 41.86
N SER A 475 36.48 39.42 41.44
CA SER A 475 37.65 39.24 42.30
C SER A 475 37.85 40.33 43.36
N LYS A 476 37.13 41.46 43.24
CA LYS A 476 37.12 42.56 44.22
C LYS A 476 35.94 42.52 45.19
N LEU A 477 34.93 41.69 44.94
CA LEU A 477 33.78 41.51 45.84
C LEU A 477 34.11 40.52 46.96
N SER A 478 33.60 40.77 48.17
CA SER A 478 33.60 39.77 49.26
C SER A 478 32.68 38.58 48.93
N GLU A 479 32.85 37.44 49.60
CA GLU A 479 32.02 36.25 49.37
C GLU A 479 30.52 36.53 49.55
N ASP A 480 30.15 37.34 50.56
CA ASP A 480 28.77 37.78 50.79
C ASP A 480 28.23 38.64 49.63
N GLU A 481 29.06 39.53 49.06
CA GLU A 481 28.66 40.37 47.93
C GLU A 481 28.52 39.55 46.63
N GLN A 482 29.40 38.58 46.41
CA GLN A 482 29.29 37.63 45.29
C GLN A 482 28.03 36.77 45.41
N GLU A 483 27.72 36.26 46.60
CA GLU A 483 26.51 35.47 46.86
C GLU A 483 25.24 36.31 46.69
N ASN A 484 25.19 37.53 47.23
CA ASN A 484 24.05 38.44 47.03
C ASN A 484 23.86 38.82 45.56
N LEU A 485 24.94 39.04 44.79
CA LEU A 485 24.88 39.29 43.35
C LEU A 485 24.33 38.06 42.60
N LEU A 486 24.73 36.85 42.99
CA LEU A 486 24.22 35.60 42.42
C LEU A 486 22.71 35.43 42.66
N TYR A 487 22.24 35.64 43.89
CA TYR A 487 20.81 35.63 44.24
C TYR A 487 20.02 36.70 43.48
N LYS A 488 20.59 37.89 43.27
CA LYS A 488 19.98 38.95 42.47
C LYS A 488 19.82 38.52 41.00
N ILE A 489 20.90 38.10 40.36
CA ILE A 489 20.91 37.72 38.93
C ILE A 489 19.98 36.54 38.67
N ALA A 490 20.00 35.52 39.54
CA ALA A 490 19.09 34.38 39.45
C ALA A 490 17.62 34.83 39.50
N LYS A 491 17.26 35.67 40.48
CA LYS A 491 15.90 36.22 40.61
C LYS A 491 15.48 37.10 39.43
N GLU A 492 16.38 37.91 38.89
CA GLU A 492 16.13 38.73 37.68
C GLU A 492 15.88 37.86 36.44
N ASN A 493 16.46 36.65 36.38
CA ASN A 493 16.25 35.66 35.34
C ASN A 493 15.22 34.57 35.72
N ASN A 494 14.40 34.79 36.76
CA ASN A 494 13.35 33.88 37.23
C ASN A 494 13.86 32.47 37.65
N GLY A 495 15.11 32.35 38.07
CA GLY A 495 15.73 31.10 38.54
C GLY A 495 16.04 31.09 40.04
N ASP A 496 16.15 29.89 40.60
CA ASP A 496 16.49 29.66 42.00
C ASP A 496 18.02 29.55 42.20
N VAL A 497 18.47 29.46 43.46
CA VAL A 497 19.88 29.26 43.85
C VAL A 497 20.00 28.17 44.91
N PHE A 498 20.71 27.09 44.56
CA PHE A 498 20.96 25.95 45.44
C PHE A 498 22.41 25.97 45.90
N LYS A 499 22.64 26.45 47.13
CA LYS A 499 23.92 26.40 47.83
C LYS A 499 24.17 24.99 48.38
N LEU A 500 25.12 24.26 47.80
CA LEU A 500 25.50 22.88 48.13
C LEU A 500 26.88 22.80 48.78
N LYS A 501 27.08 21.82 49.66
CA LYS A 501 28.35 21.54 50.35
C LYS A 501 29.32 20.73 49.46
N GLY A 502 30.50 21.29 49.19
CA GLY A 502 31.61 20.58 48.57
C GLY A 502 32.50 19.86 49.58
N LYS A 503 33.20 18.80 49.15
CA LYS A 503 34.12 17.97 49.98
C LYS A 503 35.21 18.77 50.68
N ASN A 504 35.63 19.90 50.09
CA ASN A 504 36.68 20.76 50.63
C ASN A 504 36.13 21.85 51.59
N GLY A 505 34.86 21.78 52.00
CA GLY A 505 34.19 22.81 52.79
C GLY A 505 33.77 24.06 51.99
N GLN A 506 34.12 24.13 50.71
CA GLN A 506 33.68 25.18 49.79
C GLN A 506 32.21 24.99 49.39
N ASN A 507 31.47 26.09 49.25
CA ASN A 507 30.11 26.07 48.72
C ASN A 507 30.14 25.97 47.19
N ILE A 508 29.27 25.13 46.62
CA ILE A 508 29.00 25.04 45.18
C ILE A 508 27.57 25.53 44.96
N TYR A 509 27.40 26.54 44.11
CA TYR A 509 26.09 27.14 43.84
C TYR A 509 25.57 26.68 42.47
N ILE A 510 24.37 26.10 42.45
CA ILE A 510 23.61 25.83 41.22
C ILE A 510 22.58 26.93 41.04
N THR A 511 22.42 27.46 39.83
CA THR A 511 21.43 28.51 39.52
C THR A 511 20.50 28.09 38.39
N GLY A 512 19.24 28.56 38.42
CA GLY A 512 18.18 28.17 37.49
C GLY A 512 17.11 27.29 38.15
N LYS A 513 16.16 26.76 37.35
CA LYS A 513 15.10 25.88 37.86
C LYS A 513 15.40 24.41 37.60
N LEU A 514 15.21 23.59 38.64
CA LEU A 514 15.44 22.15 38.57
C LEU A 514 14.50 21.44 37.58
N ASP A 515 13.23 21.86 37.51
CA ASP A 515 12.24 21.28 36.58
C ASP A 515 12.56 21.58 35.10
N GLU A 516 13.10 22.77 34.81
CA GLU A 516 13.50 23.17 33.46
C GLU A 516 14.79 22.44 33.03
N GLY A 517 15.74 22.28 33.95
CA GLY A 517 16.95 21.47 33.74
C GLY A 517 16.64 19.98 33.51
N LEU A 518 15.71 19.41 34.28
CA LEU A 518 15.22 18.05 34.08
C LEU A 518 14.51 17.89 32.72
N ALA A 519 13.65 18.85 32.35
CA ALA A 519 12.94 18.80 31.07
C ALA A 519 13.91 18.85 29.86
N GLU A 520 14.96 19.68 29.91
CA GLU A 520 15.97 19.76 28.86
C GLU A 520 16.86 18.49 28.81
N TYR A 521 17.24 17.93 29.97
CA TYR A 521 17.92 16.63 30.03
C TYR A 521 17.09 15.50 29.41
N LEU A 522 15.80 15.39 29.78
CA LEU A 522 14.89 14.38 29.23
C LEU A 522 14.70 14.54 27.71
N LYS A 523 14.62 15.78 27.23
CA LYS A 523 14.57 16.12 25.80
C LYS A 523 15.83 15.67 25.07
N GLU A 524 17.00 15.90 25.65
CA GLU A 524 18.29 15.52 25.03
C GLU A 524 18.51 14.00 24.95
N ILE A 525 18.22 13.24 26.00
CA ILE A 525 18.37 11.76 25.96
C ILE A 525 17.32 11.09 25.07
N THR A 526 16.14 11.71 24.85
CA THR A 526 15.05 11.13 24.05
C THR A 526 14.88 11.73 22.65
N LYS A 527 15.72 12.66 22.20
CA LYS A 527 15.54 13.38 20.92
C LYS A 527 15.44 12.51 19.66
N TYR A 528 15.99 11.29 19.71
CA TYR A 528 15.93 10.31 18.63
C TYR A 528 14.66 9.43 18.65
N LEU A 529 13.91 9.43 19.76
CA LEU A 529 12.70 8.62 19.95
C LEU A 529 11.46 9.29 19.32
N PRO A 530 10.35 8.58 19.07
CA PRO A 530 9.15 9.19 18.49
C PRO A 530 8.60 10.33 19.36
N THR A 531 8.24 11.47 18.76
CA THR A 531 7.90 12.70 19.50
C THR A 531 6.72 12.51 20.47
N ALA A 532 5.76 11.69 20.07
CA ALA A 532 4.61 11.33 20.90
C ALA A 532 4.95 10.31 22.01
N PHE A 533 6.00 9.49 21.85
CA PHE A 533 6.55 8.64 22.91
C PHE A 533 7.33 9.49 23.92
N THR A 534 8.28 10.32 23.44
CA THR A 534 9.03 11.30 24.24
C THR A 534 8.11 12.10 25.15
N ARG A 535 7.06 12.74 24.61
CA ARG A 535 6.12 13.52 25.42
C ARG A 535 5.39 12.70 26.48
N GLN A 536 5.05 11.44 26.22
CA GLN A 536 4.41 10.58 27.22
C GLN A 536 5.39 10.19 28.33
N PHE A 537 6.64 9.85 27.98
CA PHE A 537 7.68 9.52 28.95
C PHE A 537 8.12 10.73 29.78
N THR A 538 8.37 11.89 29.17
CA THR A 538 8.67 13.13 29.89
C THR A 538 7.53 13.48 30.85
N ASN A 539 6.28 13.40 30.42
CA ASN A 539 5.14 13.64 31.31
C ASN A 539 5.05 12.62 32.45
N TYR A 540 5.44 11.37 32.24
CA TYR A 540 5.51 10.36 33.31
C TYR A 540 6.59 10.70 34.33
N VAL A 541 7.83 10.98 33.89
CA VAL A 541 8.95 11.32 34.78
C VAL A 541 8.68 12.62 35.55
N MET A 542 8.26 13.69 34.88
CA MET A 542 7.98 14.99 35.50
C MET A 542 6.83 14.98 36.52
N ASN A 543 6.04 13.89 36.61
CA ASN A 543 4.94 13.73 37.57
C ASN A 543 5.12 12.49 38.47
N ASN A 544 6.28 11.82 38.46
CA ASN A 544 6.53 10.68 39.32
C ASN A 544 6.95 11.16 40.73
N PRO A 545 6.33 10.67 41.83
CA PRO A 545 6.72 11.02 43.20
C PRO A 545 8.19 10.75 43.59
N GLU A 546 8.90 9.87 42.87
CA GLU A 546 10.32 9.56 43.08
C GLU A 546 11.26 10.62 42.46
N VAL A 547 10.73 11.52 41.63
CA VAL A 547 11.47 12.57 40.92
C VAL A 547 11.46 13.85 41.76
N ASP A 548 12.08 13.76 42.93
CA ASP A 548 12.23 14.85 43.89
C ASP A 548 13.37 15.82 43.51
N ASP A 549 13.60 16.84 44.33
CA ASP A 549 14.68 17.78 44.08
C ASP A 549 16.07 17.16 44.31
N ARG A 550 16.22 16.06 45.06
CA ARG A 550 17.50 15.33 45.17
C ARG A 550 17.87 14.66 43.85
N PHE A 551 16.88 14.06 43.16
CA PHE A 551 17.06 13.49 41.83
C PHE A 551 17.42 14.56 40.79
N LYS A 552 16.68 15.68 40.77
CA LYS A 552 16.96 16.79 39.84
C LYS A 552 18.33 17.42 40.10
N LEU A 553 18.73 17.61 41.36
CA LEU A 553 20.07 18.07 41.73
C LEU A 553 21.16 17.06 41.32
N ALA A 554 20.91 15.75 41.42
CA ALA A 554 21.85 14.72 40.95
C ALA A 554 22.08 14.77 39.43
N ILE A 555 21.05 15.08 38.64
CA ILE A 555 21.19 15.37 37.20
C ILE A 555 22.00 16.67 36.99
N ALA A 556 21.57 17.77 37.61
CA ALA A 556 22.19 19.09 37.44
C ALA A 556 23.67 19.14 37.88
N THR A 557 24.08 18.24 38.78
CA THR A 557 25.45 18.18 39.33
C THR A 557 26.30 17.02 38.78
N ARG A 558 25.76 16.18 37.88
CA ARG A 558 26.40 14.91 37.47
C ARG A 558 27.86 15.09 37.01
N GLY A 559 28.15 16.14 36.24
CA GLY A 559 29.49 16.44 35.72
C GLY A 559 30.54 16.88 36.76
N PHE A 560 30.16 17.04 38.03
CA PHE A 560 31.05 17.38 39.14
C PHE A 560 30.61 16.74 40.48
N ARG A 561 29.88 15.62 40.42
CA ARG A 561 29.38 14.87 41.59
C ARG A 561 30.52 14.41 42.51
N ASP A 562 31.70 14.21 41.95
CA ASP A 562 32.96 13.91 42.63
C ASP A 562 33.37 14.96 43.67
N LYS A 563 32.98 16.24 43.48
CA LYS A 563 33.34 17.37 44.34
C LYS A 563 32.35 17.63 45.47
N LEU A 564 31.17 17.00 45.44
CA LEU A 564 30.05 17.25 46.34
C LEU A 564 29.98 16.27 47.52
N ASP A 565 29.57 16.81 48.67
CA ASP A 565 29.38 16.11 49.94
C ASP A 565 28.13 16.67 50.64
N ASP A 566 26.99 16.56 49.97
CA ASP A 566 25.70 17.12 50.39
C ASP A 566 24.60 16.08 50.24
N GLU A 567 23.86 15.83 51.33
CA GLU A 567 22.79 14.82 51.41
C GLU A 567 21.58 15.14 50.50
N ARG A 568 21.44 16.41 50.10
CA ARG A 568 20.43 16.86 49.13
C ARG A 568 20.75 16.47 47.69
N VAL A 569 21.88 15.81 47.44
CA VAL A 569 22.21 15.21 46.15
C VAL A 569 22.30 13.70 46.35
N MET A 570 21.60 12.93 45.51
CA MET A 570 21.65 11.47 45.57
C MET A 570 23.10 10.92 45.51
N SER A 571 23.34 9.77 46.12
CA SER A 571 24.55 8.98 45.90
C SER A 571 24.59 8.47 44.45
N ASP A 572 25.75 7.97 44.01
CA ASP A 572 25.85 7.33 42.68
C ASP A 572 24.93 6.10 42.55
N GLU A 573 24.80 5.32 43.63
CA GLU A 573 23.95 4.13 43.75
C GLU A 573 22.45 4.50 43.74
N GLU A 574 22.03 5.47 44.55
CA GLU A 574 20.64 6.00 44.54
C GLU A 574 20.24 6.53 43.15
N PHE A 575 21.19 7.18 42.46
CA PHE A 575 20.95 7.77 41.15
C PHE A 575 20.91 6.71 40.02
N GLU A 576 21.77 5.70 40.07
CA GLU A 576 21.77 4.58 39.12
C GLU A 576 20.48 3.76 39.25
N ASP A 577 20.08 3.40 40.48
CA ASP A 577 18.80 2.72 40.75
C ASP A 577 17.60 3.53 40.21
N ALA A 578 17.54 4.84 40.50
CA ALA A 578 16.43 5.69 40.04
C ALA A 578 16.41 5.88 38.51
N THR A 579 17.57 6.00 37.87
CA THR A 579 17.65 6.15 36.40
C THR A 579 17.41 4.84 35.65
N LEU A 580 17.52 3.68 36.29
CA LEU A 580 17.11 2.38 35.74
C LEU A 580 15.62 2.07 36.04
N SER A 581 15.14 2.37 37.25
CA SER A 581 13.78 2.01 37.70
C SER A 581 12.69 2.81 36.98
N LEU A 582 12.90 4.11 36.74
CA LEU A 582 11.92 5.00 36.12
C LEU A 582 11.61 4.63 34.65
N PRO A 583 12.61 4.42 33.76
CA PRO A 583 12.37 3.92 32.41
C PRO A 583 11.70 2.54 32.39
N MET A 584 12.13 1.61 33.25
CA MET A 584 11.58 0.26 33.28
C MET A 584 10.13 0.21 33.77
N SER A 585 9.79 1.01 34.77
CA SER A 585 8.40 1.14 35.27
C SER A 585 7.47 1.74 34.21
N TYR A 586 7.96 2.70 33.43
CA TYR A 586 7.24 3.22 32.27
C TYR A 586 7.06 2.16 31.18
N ILE A 587 8.11 1.42 30.81
CA ILE A 587 8.04 0.36 29.79
C ILE A 587 7.06 -0.75 30.20
N MET A 588 7.12 -1.23 31.45
CA MET A 588 6.24 -2.30 31.92
C MET A 588 4.75 -1.92 31.87
N SER A 589 4.42 -0.64 32.05
CA SER A 589 3.06 -0.12 31.91
C SER A 589 2.68 0.24 30.46
N HIS A 590 3.66 0.46 29.57
CA HIS A 590 3.46 0.93 28.19
C HIS A 590 4.04 0.01 27.10
N LYS A 591 4.14 -1.31 27.36
CA LYS A 591 4.82 -2.31 26.50
C LYS A 591 4.52 -2.19 24.99
N ASN A 592 3.28 -1.88 24.59
CA ASN A 592 2.97 -1.70 23.16
C ASN A 592 3.57 -0.42 22.55
N SER A 593 3.55 0.70 23.26
CA SER A 593 4.19 1.95 22.82
C SER A 593 5.70 1.81 22.74
N GLU A 594 6.32 1.11 23.69
CA GLU A 594 7.75 0.79 23.67
C GLU A 594 8.13 0.03 22.38
N ARG A 595 7.46 -1.10 22.11
CA ARG A 595 7.68 -1.87 20.88
C ARG A 595 7.36 -1.09 19.61
N ALA A 596 6.32 -0.25 19.61
CA ALA A 596 6.00 0.61 18.47
C ALA A 596 7.12 1.63 18.18
N ALA A 597 7.81 2.12 19.22
CA ALA A 597 8.95 3.02 19.10
C ALA A 597 10.21 2.29 18.60
N SER A 598 10.60 1.17 19.23
CA SER A 598 11.73 0.33 18.77
C SER A 598 11.53 -0.16 17.33
N ALA A 599 10.32 -0.60 16.97
CA ALA A 599 10.01 -1.01 15.61
C ALA A 599 10.15 0.15 14.60
N ALA A 600 9.66 1.35 14.93
CA ALA A 600 9.78 2.53 14.08
C ALA A 600 11.23 2.98 13.87
N ILE A 601 12.05 3.01 14.93
CA ILE A 601 13.47 3.37 14.86
C ILE A 601 14.23 2.32 14.03
N SER A 602 14.05 1.03 14.34
CA SER A 602 14.74 -0.05 13.62
C SER A 602 14.29 -0.19 12.17
N ASP A 603 13.04 0.13 11.82
CA ASP A 603 12.60 0.19 10.42
C ASP A 603 13.25 1.35 9.66
N VAL A 604 13.40 2.53 10.26
CA VAL A 604 14.08 3.65 9.59
C VAL A 604 15.55 3.32 9.33
N LEU A 605 16.25 2.71 10.29
CA LEU A 605 17.63 2.30 10.09
C LEU A 605 17.76 1.25 8.98
N CYS A 606 17.00 0.16 9.03
CA CYS A 606 17.03 -0.89 8.00
C CYS A 606 16.46 -0.45 6.63
N ASN A 607 15.75 0.68 6.55
CA ASN A 607 15.29 1.25 5.29
C ASN A 607 16.33 2.18 4.62
N THR A 608 17.31 2.67 5.39
CA THR A 608 18.24 3.74 4.97
C THR A 608 19.70 3.28 4.91
N LEU A 609 20.05 2.20 5.61
CA LEU A 609 21.40 1.61 5.65
C LEU A 609 21.34 0.14 5.22
N ASP A 610 22.08 -0.19 4.14
CA ASP A 610 22.04 -1.53 3.51
C ASP A 610 22.62 -2.64 4.41
N ASP A 611 23.65 -2.33 5.21
CA ASP A 611 24.41 -3.30 6.03
C ASP A 611 24.00 -3.32 7.54
N MET A 612 22.75 -3.00 7.87
CA MET A 612 22.30 -2.94 9.27
C MET A 612 22.36 -4.31 9.99
N PRO A 613 23.00 -4.42 11.16
CA PRO A 613 22.98 -5.65 11.95
C PRO A 613 21.56 -6.04 12.39
N ILE A 614 21.17 -7.30 12.20
CA ILE A 614 19.84 -7.84 12.59
C ILE A 614 19.54 -7.72 14.10
N SER A 615 20.55 -7.47 14.94
CA SER A 615 20.41 -7.14 16.36
C SER A 615 19.63 -5.84 16.61
N VAL A 616 19.55 -4.92 15.64
CA VAL A 616 18.76 -3.67 15.77
C VAL A 616 17.27 -3.91 16.02
N HIS A 617 16.74 -5.10 15.65
CA HIS A 617 15.36 -5.48 15.96
C HIS A 617 15.16 -6.11 17.34
N LYS A 618 16.24 -6.27 18.12
CA LYS A 618 16.21 -6.82 19.50
C LYS A 618 16.38 -5.73 20.56
N LEU A 619 16.80 -4.52 20.16
CA LEU A 619 16.96 -3.37 21.06
C LEU A 619 15.60 -2.87 21.58
N ARG A 620 15.48 -2.64 22.88
CA ARG A 620 14.39 -1.85 23.48
C ARG A 620 14.58 -0.36 23.23
N VAL A 621 13.51 0.42 23.38
CA VAL A 621 13.47 1.85 23.03
C VAL A 621 14.60 2.69 23.65
N PHE A 622 15.06 2.39 24.86
CA PHE A 622 16.14 3.13 25.53
C PHE A 622 17.54 2.54 25.27
N GLU A 623 17.67 1.26 24.90
CA GLU A 623 18.95 0.63 24.52
C GLU A 623 19.51 1.23 23.21
N PHE A 624 18.68 1.93 22.44
CA PHE A 624 19.14 2.80 21.35
C PHE A 624 20.03 3.95 21.83
N TYR A 625 19.94 4.39 23.09
CA TYR A 625 20.86 5.37 23.67
C TYR A 625 22.27 4.80 23.75
N ASP A 626 22.44 3.57 24.24
CA ASP A 626 23.75 2.91 24.37
C ASP A 626 24.36 2.57 23.01
N LEU A 627 23.52 2.20 22.02
CA LEU A 627 23.93 2.13 20.62
C LEU A 627 24.45 3.49 20.14
N LEU A 628 23.73 4.58 20.43
CA LEU A 628 24.11 5.92 19.97
C LEU A 628 25.37 6.45 20.67
N GLU A 629 25.60 6.14 21.94
CA GLU A 629 26.84 6.46 22.66
C GLU A 629 28.05 5.70 22.11
N SER A 630 27.92 4.38 21.94
CA SER A 630 29.02 3.54 21.42
C SER A 630 29.47 3.98 20.02
N VAL A 631 28.53 4.30 19.12
CA VAL A 631 28.86 4.69 17.73
C VAL A 631 29.36 6.13 17.55
N LYS A 632 29.29 7.02 18.57
CA LYS A 632 29.79 8.41 18.48
C LYS A 632 31.25 8.50 18.02
N ASN A 633 32.06 7.50 18.36
CA ASN A 633 33.49 7.46 18.07
C ASN A 633 33.84 6.52 16.89
N GLU A 634 32.87 5.82 16.31
CA GLU A 634 33.08 4.83 15.24
C GLU A 634 32.84 5.42 13.86
N LYS A 635 33.86 5.42 12.99
CA LYS A 635 33.77 6.01 11.64
C LYS A 635 32.71 5.38 10.73
N GLU A 636 32.38 4.12 10.94
CA GLU A 636 31.44 3.36 10.10
C GLU A 636 29.98 3.59 10.53
N ASN A 637 29.76 3.85 11.82
CA ASN A 637 28.42 3.98 12.41
C ASN A 637 28.03 5.41 12.82
N ALA A 638 28.96 6.38 12.82
CA ALA A 638 28.72 7.80 13.18
C ALA A 638 27.61 8.52 12.37
N GLN A 639 27.13 7.92 11.28
CA GLN A 639 25.98 8.39 10.50
C GLN A 639 24.61 8.11 11.14
N ILE A 640 24.51 7.13 12.05
CA ILE A 640 23.24 6.71 12.68
C ILE A 640 22.50 7.87 13.39
N PRO A 641 23.15 8.71 14.25
CA PRO A 641 22.48 9.85 14.88
C PRO A 641 21.89 10.84 13.86
N ALA A 642 22.62 11.14 12.77
CA ALA A 642 22.18 12.06 11.73
C ALA A 642 21.02 11.49 10.89
N ILE A 643 21.00 10.19 10.66
CA ILE A 643 19.90 9.49 9.99
C ILE A 643 18.61 9.56 10.82
N LEU A 644 18.69 9.26 12.12
CA LEU A 644 17.51 9.32 13.01
C LEU A 644 16.93 10.74 13.13
N LEU A 645 17.78 11.77 13.21
CA LEU A 645 17.33 13.17 13.25
C LEU A 645 16.73 13.63 11.92
N SER A 646 17.33 13.28 10.78
CA SER A 646 16.80 13.65 9.45
C SER A 646 15.50 12.92 9.10
N HIS A 647 15.33 11.67 9.55
CA HIS A 647 14.15 10.85 9.29
C HIS A 647 13.11 10.90 10.42
N LYS A 648 13.23 11.85 11.36
CA LYS A 648 12.35 11.99 12.54
C LYS A 648 10.85 11.96 12.22
N LYS A 649 10.44 12.52 11.07
CA LYS A 649 9.04 12.50 10.59
C LYS A 649 8.57 11.12 10.13
N GLU A 650 9.45 10.27 9.59
CA GLU A 650 9.13 8.88 9.27
C GLU A 650 9.04 8.03 10.55
N ILE A 651 9.95 8.24 11.51
CA ILE A 651 9.89 7.61 12.84
C ILE A 651 8.54 7.90 13.53
N ASP A 652 8.13 9.17 13.58
CA ASP A 652 6.86 9.59 14.19
C ASP A 652 5.63 8.99 13.46
N ALA A 653 5.68 8.90 12.12
CA ALA A 653 4.60 8.32 11.32
C ALA A 653 4.50 6.79 11.46
N LEU A 654 5.63 6.08 11.52
CA LEU A 654 5.68 4.64 11.77
C LEU A 654 5.22 4.33 13.20
N TYR A 655 5.66 5.10 14.20
CA TYR A 655 5.19 4.98 15.59
C TYR A 655 3.66 5.12 15.69
N ALA A 656 3.09 6.16 15.07
CA ALA A 656 1.64 6.35 15.04
C ALA A 656 0.90 5.17 14.36
N LYS A 657 1.44 4.69 13.23
CA LYS A 657 0.91 3.50 12.54
C LYS A 657 0.97 2.23 13.40
N TYR A 658 2.05 2.05 14.17
CA TYR A 658 2.31 0.84 14.96
C TYR A 658 1.58 0.84 16.31
N ASN A 659 1.17 2.00 16.82
CA ASN A 659 0.30 2.08 17.99
C ASN A 659 -1.20 1.99 17.66
N ASN A 660 -1.64 2.30 16.43
CA ASN A 660 -3.04 2.21 16.01
C ASN A 660 -3.67 0.82 16.25
N GLN A 661 -4.94 0.78 16.64
CA GLN A 661 -5.66 -0.48 16.89
C GLN A 661 -5.80 -1.31 15.60
N LEU A 662 -5.44 -2.60 15.68
CA LEU A 662 -5.50 -3.52 14.54
C LEU A 662 -6.93 -3.87 14.15
N SER A 663 -7.22 -3.89 12.85
CA SER A 663 -8.43 -4.52 12.33
C SER A 663 -8.34 -6.05 12.42
N ASN A 664 -9.49 -6.73 12.40
CA ASN A 664 -9.55 -8.20 12.31
C ASN A 664 -8.78 -8.76 11.10
N ALA A 665 -8.67 -7.98 10.02
CA ALA A 665 -7.93 -8.34 8.82
C ALA A 665 -6.41 -8.31 9.04
N GLU A 666 -5.90 -7.30 9.77
CA GLU A 666 -4.49 -7.20 10.15
C GLU A 666 -4.13 -8.23 11.22
N MET A 667 -4.99 -8.44 12.23
CA MET A 667 -4.79 -9.51 13.21
C MET A 667 -4.70 -10.90 12.55
N ASN A 668 -5.56 -11.19 11.56
CA ASN A 668 -5.46 -12.45 10.80
C ASN A 668 -4.16 -12.53 9.97
N LYS A 669 -3.75 -11.46 9.30
CA LYS A 669 -2.46 -11.39 8.57
C LYS A 669 -1.27 -11.68 9.49
N ILE A 670 -1.18 -10.99 10.63
CA ILE A 670 -0.06 -11.13 11.56
C ILE A 670 -0.09 -12.52 12.21
N SER A 671 -1.27 -13.05 12.53
CA SER A 671 -1.45 -14.43 13.00
C SER A 671 -0.99 -15.47 11.96
N ILE A 672 -1.24 -15.24 10.66
CA ILE A 672 -0.66 -16.05 9.57
C ILE A 672 0.87 -15.90 9.55
N ALA A 673 1.40 -14.68 9.50
CA ALA A 673 2.83 -14.40 9.42
C ALA A 673 3.64 -15.02 10.58
N ILE A 674 3.17 -14.88 11.82
CA ILE A 674 3.79 -15.49 13.01
C ILE A 674 3.71 -17.03 12.91
N THR A 675 2.55 -17.59 12.56
CA THR A 675 2.38 -19.04 12.43
C THR A 675 3.28 -19.64 11.35
N GLU A 676 3.41 -18.96 10.20
CA GLU A 676 4.25 -19.42 9.10
C GLU A 676 5.73 -19.24 9.39
N GLY A 677 6.14 -18.07 9.89
CA GLY A 677 7.51 -17.82 10.32
C GLY A 677 7.97 -18.85 11.33
N LEU A 678 7.16 -19.15 12.35
CA LEU A 678 7.47 -20.19 13.34
C LEU A 678 7.51 -21.59 12.72
N SER A 679 6.62 -21.91 11.77
CA SER A 679 6.65 -23.22 11.08
C SER A 679 7.94 -23.43 10.24
N LYS A 680 8.51 -22.33 9.73
CA LYS A 680 9.70 -22.28 8.86
C LYS A 680 11.01 -22.02 9.63
N TYR A 681 10.94 -21.45 10.83
CA TYR A 681 12.05 -20.96 11.66
C TYR A 681 13.28 -21.89 11.70
N SER A 682 14.47 -21.37 11.41
CA SER A 682 15.74 -22.06 11.69
C SER A 682 16.62 -21.20 12.58
N SER A 683 17.05 -21.78 13.70
CA SER A 683 17.96 -21.17 14.66
C SER A 683 19.44 -21.12 14.21
N GLU A 684 19.68 -21.41 12.92
CA GLU A 684 20.96 -21.23 12.22
C GLU A 684 20.99 -19.88 11.46
N LYS A 685 19.82 -19.35 11.10
CA LYS A 685 19.64 -18.01 10.51
C LYS A 685 19.49 -16.91 11.55
N SER A 686 19.12 -17.30 12.76
CA SER A 686 19.28 -16.50 13.96
C SER A 686 20.76 -16.22 14.19
N GLY A 687 21.17 -14.95 14.09
CA GLY A 687 22.49 -14.54 14.60
C GLY A 687 22.62 -14.94 16.09
N ASN A 688 23.85 -15.21 16.54
CA ASN A 688 24.19 -15.97 17.76
C ASN A 688 23.58 -15.48 19.09
N ASN A 689 22.88 -14.36 19.11
CA ASN A 689 22.27 -13.73 20.28
C ASN A 689 20.75 -14.00 20.31
N ILE A 690 20.36 -15.23 20.67
CA ILE A 690 19.02 -15.55 21.21
C ILE A 690 19.23 -16.28 22.52
N ASP A 691 18.46 -15.89 23.53
CA ASP A 691 18.28 -16.64 24.77
C ASP A 691 18.00 -18.15 24.52
N PRO A 692 18.74 -19.07 25.16
CA PRO A 692 18.56 -20.52 24.97
C PRO A 692 17.14 -21.01 25.21
N ASN A 693 16.42 -20.44 26.19
CA ASN A 693 15.06 -20.81 26.54
C ASN A 693 14.07 -20.41 25.45
N TYR A 694 14.15 -19.17 24.97
CA TYR A 694 13.31 -18.70 23.86
C TYR A 694 13.55 -19.54 22.60
N LYS A 695 14.82 -19.88 22.30
CA LYS A 695 15.19 -20.79 21.20
C LYS A 695 14.60 -22.20 21.40
N ALA A 696 14.64 -22.75 22.61
CA ALA A 696 14.03 -24.04 22.94
C ALA A 696 12.50 -24.03 22.76
N ILE A 697 11.82 -23.01 23.28
CA ILE A 697 10.36 -22.86 23.21
C ILE A 697 9.89 -22.66 21.76
N MET A 698 10.62 -21.89 20.93
CA MET A 698 10.36 -21.82 19.49
C MET A 698 10.42 -23.20 18.83
N LEU A 699 11.40 -24.04 19.18
CA LEU A 699 11.54 -25.39 18.62
C LEU A 699 10.43 -26.35 19.09
N MET A 700 10.01 -26.27 20.37
CA MET A 700 8.86 -27.02 20.92
C MET A 700 7.56 -26.66 20.20
N LEU A 701 7.28 -25.36 20.05
CA LEU A 701 6.09 -24.87 19.37
C LEU A 701 6.12 -25.21 17.88
N LYS A 702 7.24 -24.97 17.17
CA LYS A 702 7.43 -25.32 15.76
C LYS A 702 7.12 -26.79 15.49
N ALA A 703 7.66 -27.70 16.31
CA ALA A 703 7.40 -29.13 16.18
C ALA A 703 5.90 -29.43 16.34
N SER A 704 5.28 -28.86 17.37
CA SER A 704 3.88 -29.10 17.72
C SER A 704 2.89 -28.56 16.67
N ILE A 705 3.08 -27.33 16.16
CA ILE A 705 2.20 -26.74 15.12
C ILE A 705 2.43 -27.33 13.72
N ASN A 706 3.55 -28.02 13.49
CA ASN A 706 3.81 -28.75 12.25
C ASN A 706 3.30 -30.21 12.33
N ASN A 707 3.27 -30.80 13.52
CA ASN A 707 2.74 -32.15 13.74
C ASN A 707 1.20 -32.18 13.86
N SER A 708 0.58 -31.21 14.54
CA SER A 708 -0.88 -31.17 14.75
C SER A 708 -1.57 -29.91 14.21
N LYS A 709 -2.68 -30.12 13.48
CA LYS A 709 -3.62 -29.07 13.07
C LYS A 709 -4.37 -28.50 14.27
N PHE A 710 -4.70 -29.32 15.26
CA PHE A 710 -5.32 -28.88 16.50
C PHE A 710 -4.39 -27.95 17.29
N SER A 711 -3.12 -28.32 17.52
CA SER A 711 -2.13 -27.42 18.16
C SER A 711 -1.93 -26.14 17.36
N LYS A 712 -1.87 -26.21 16.02
CA LYS A 712 -1.79 -25.03 15.15
C LYS A 712 -3.02 -24.10 15.27
N LYS A 713 -4.22 -24.67 15.48
CA LYS A 713 -5.46 -23.91 15.72
C LYS A 713 -5.47 -23.23 17.10
N ILE A 714 -5.05 -23.93 18.16
CA ILE A 714 -4.92 -23.37 19.50
C ILE A 714 -3.89 -22.24 19.51
N PHE A 715 -2.71 -22.46 18.94
CA PHE A 715 -1.65 -21.45 18.85
C PHE A 715 -2.12 -20.17 18.13
N LYS A 716 -2.81 -20.30 16.99
CA LYS A 716 -3.45 -19.16 16.31
C LYS A 716 -4.49 -18.44 17.17
N SER A 717 -5.20 -19.13 18.04
CA SER A 717 -6.16 -18.50 18.97
C SER A 717 -5.45 -17.64 20.02
N TYR A 718 -4.32 -18.10 20.58
CA TYR A 718 -3.53 -17.29 21.50
C TYR A 718 -2.87 -16.10 20.81
N ILE A 719 -2.31 -16.26 19.60
CA ILE A 719 -1.78 -15.13 18.83
C ILE A 719 -2.89 -14.09 18.58
N THR A 720 -4.10 -14.53 18.19
CA THR A 720 -5.20 -13.60 17.91
C THR A 720 -5.66 -12.85 19.17
N SER A 721 -5.59 -13.50 20.34
CA SER A 721 -5.83 -12.85 21.65
C SER A 721 -4.74 -11.82 21.96
N TYR A 722 -3.47 -12.21 21.86
CA TYR A 722 -2.29 -11.34 22.08
C TYR A 722 -2.32 -10.09 21.19
N LEU A 723 -2.64 -10.24 19.90
CA LEU A 723 -2.71 -9.14 18.94
C LEU A 723 -3.80 -8.11 19.25
N SER A 724 -4.82 -8.45 20.04
CA SER A 724 -5.88 -7.50 20.42
C SER A 724 -5.39 -6.34 21.30
N THR A 725 -4.27 -6.53 22.00
CA THR A 725 -3.60 -5.55 22.87
C THR A 725 -2.21 -5.15 22.41
N ASN A 726 -1.65 -5.83 21.40
CA ASN A 726 -0.26 -5.67 20.95
C ASN A 726 -0.20 -5.27 19.46
N SER A 727 -0.66 -4.06 19.12
CA SER A 727 -0.69 -3.54 17.75
C SER A 727 0.68 -3.37 17.09
N ALA A 728 1.75 -3.18 17.87
CA ALA A 728 3.11 -3.00 17.35
C ALA A 728 3.58 -4.18 16.46
N CYS A 729 2.97 -5.35 16.60
CA CYS A 729 3.22 -6.54 15.77
C CYS A 729 2.90 -6.35 14.27
N ILE A 730 2.18 -5.30 13.88
CA ILE A 730 1.97 -4.93 12.47
C ILE A 730 3.29 -4.59 11.75
N SER A 731 4.34 -4.22 12.50
CA SER A 731 5.70 -4.03 12.00
C SER A 731 6.31 -5.31 11.37
N LEU A 732 5.81 -6.50 11.71
CA LEU A 732 6.18 -7.76 11.06
C LEU A 732 5.73 -7.82 9.58
N LEU A 733 4.76 -6.99 9.18
CA LEU A 733 4.28 -6.87 7.80
C LEU A 733 5.08 -5.86 6.96
N ASN A 734 6.24 -5.36 7.42
CA ASN A 734 7.09 -4.49 6.61
C ASN A 734 7.69 -5.28 5.43
N LYS A 735 7.22 -5.00 4.21
CA LYS A 735 7.71 -5.64 2.98
C LYS A 735 9.17 -5.29 2.64
N LYS A 736 9.70 -4.15 3.12
CA LYS A 736 11.07 -3.68 2.82
C LYS A 736 12.17 -4.55 3.45
N LEU A 737 11.90 -5.17 4.62
CA LEU A 737 12.90 -5.94 5.36
C LEU A 737 13.33 -7.21 4.61
N SER A 738 14.59 -7.63 4.76
CA SER A 738 15.05 -8.97 4.33
C SER A 738 14.37 -10.08 5.14
N ASP A 739 14.46 -11.32 4.68
CA ASP A 739 13.93 -12.47 5.43
C ASP A 739 14.65 -12.70 6.78
N GLU A 740 15.90 -12.27 6.89
CA GLU A 740 16.69 -12.36 8.13
C GLU A 740 16.27 -11.28 9.13
N HIS A 741 16.03 -10.05 8.66
CA HIS A 741 15.43 -8.99 9.48
C HIS A 741 13.99 -9.33 9.92
N LYS A 742 13.18 -9.91 9.02
CA LYS A 742 11.85 -10.43 9.37
C LYS A 742 11.93 -11.56 10.40
N GLN A 743 12.93 -12.46 10.31
CA GLN A 743 13.13 -13.49 11.32
C GLN A 743 13.55 -12.89 12.67
N ALA A 744 14.52 -11.95 12.71
CA ALA A 744 14.94 -11.30 13.95
C ALA A 744 13.80 -10.49 14.62
N ARG A 745 12.92 -9.87 13.82
CA ARG A 745 11.70 -9.22 14.34
C ARG A 745 10.65 -10.21 14.84
N LEU A 746 10.48 -11.35 14.17
CA LEU A 746 9.65 -12.44 14.66
C LEU A 746 10.18 -12.98 16.00
N GLU A 747 11.50 -13.17 16.12
CA GLU A 747 12.15 -13.61 17.36
C GLU A 747 11.79 -12.68 18.53
N ASN A 748 11.91 -11.35 18.36
CA ASN A 748 11.57 -10.37 19.40
C ASN A 748 10.07 -10.41 19.80
N ILE A 749 9.16 -10.42 18.80
CA ILE A 749 7.71 -10.55 19.05
C ILE A 749 7.38 -11.88 19.77
N MET A 750 8.11 -12.95 19.45
CA MET A 750 7.93 -14.25 20.09
C MET A 750 8.47 -14.28 21.53
N SER A 751 9.57 -13.60 21.85
CA SER A 751 10.07 -13.51 23.24
C SER A 751 9.08 -12.84 24.19
N ASP A 752 8.47 -11.73 23.78
CA ASP A 752 7.39 -11.10 24.54
C ASP A 752 6.15 -12.02 24.68
N LEU A 753 5.81 -12.77 23.62
CA LEU A 753 4.73 -13.75 23.68
C LEU A 753 5.07 -14.93 24.61
N PHE A 754 6.35 -15.24 24.87
CA PHE A 754 6.74 -16.32 25.80
C PHE A 754 6.49 -15.97 27.26
N GLU A 755 6.61 -14.71 27.69
CA GLU A 755 6.15 -14.30 29.02
C GLU A 755 4.67 -14.67 29.22
N GLU A 756 3.83 -14.35 28.24
CA GLU A 756 2.39 -14.67 28.27
C GLU A 756 2.08 -16.17 28.06
N LEU A 757 2.89 -16.92 27.31
CA LEU A 757 2.65 -18.35 27.10
C LEU A 757 3.12 -19.22 28.28
N LEU A 758 4.13 -18.79 29.04
CA LEU A 758 4.68 -19.48 30.21
C LEU A 758 3.94 -19.15 31.50
N PHE A 759 3.83 -17.87 31.85
CA PHE A 759 3.49 -17.44 33.22
C PHE A 759 2.03 -17.04 33.40
N LYS A 760 1.28 -16.82 32.30
CA LYS A 760 -0.13 -16.43 32.35
C LYS A 760 -1.03 -17.62 32.69
N ARG A 761 -1.25 -17.85 33.99
CA ARG A 761 -2.20 -18.86 34.50
C ARG A 761 -3.64 -18.50 34.11
N VAL A 762 -4.21 -19.20 33.14
CA VAL A 762 -5.60 -18.99 32.67
C VAL A 762 -6.56 -19.83 33.54
N PRO A 763 -7.68 -19.28 34.05
CA PRO A 763 -8.65 -20.04 34.81
C PRO A 763 -9.34 -21.13 33.96
N ALA A 764 -9.32 -22.36 34.45
CA ALA A 764 -9.95 -23.52 33.82
C ALA A 764 -11.19 -24.00 34.61
N GLN A 765 -11.91 -24.99 34.05
CA GLN A 765 -13.07 -25.55 34.75
C GLN A 765 -12.67 -26.20 36.08
N ARG A 766 -13.53 -26.07 37.09
CA ARG A 766 -13.39 -26.70 38.43
C ARG A 766 -12.13 -26.28 39.23
N GLY A 767 -11.64 -25.05 39.03
CA GLY A 767 -10.61 -24.45 39.89
C GLY A 767 -9.16 -24.82 39.54
N PHE A 768 -8.94 -25.46 38.39
CA PHE A 768 -7.60 -25.61 37.82
C PHE A 768 -7.15 -24.32 37.14
N TYR A 769 -5.83 -24.19 36.92
CA TYR A 769 -5.23 -23.17 36.06
C TYR A 769 -4.46 -23.84 34.93
N GLU A 770 -4.49 -23.23 33.74
CA GLU A 770 -3.87 -23.77 32.53
C GLU A 770 -2.82 -22.80 31.99
N THR A 771 -1.63 -23.32 31.71
CA THR A 771 -0.53 -22.59 31.05
C THR A 771 -0.68 -22.69 29.53
N PRO A 772 -0.87 -21.58 28.79
CA PRO A 772 -1.11 -21.60 27.35
C PRO A 772 -0.13 -22.44 26.53
N LEU A 773 1.17 -22.40 26.84
CA LEU A 773 2.21 -23.20 26.18
C LEU A 773 1.88 -24.71 26.22
N LEU A 774 1.50 -25.23 27.39
CA LEU A 774 1.22 -26.65 27.64
C LEU A 774 -0.07 -27.14 26.98
N THR A 775 -0.92 -26.24 26.48
CA THR A 775 -2.10 -26.58 25.68
C THR A 775 -1.79 -26.73 24.18
N VAL A 776 -0.62 -26.24 23.74
CA VAL A 776 -0.15 -26.29 22.34
C VAL A 776 0.88 -27.42 22.14
N ILE A 777 1.82 -27.58 23.09
CA ILE A 777 2.88 -28.58 23.00
C ILE A 777 2.47 -29.93 23.59
N ASN A 778 3.23 -30.98 23.31
CA ASN A 778 3.08 -32.30 23.91
C ASN A 778 4.38 -32.75 24.60
N ARG A 779 4.28 -33.84 25.38
CA ARG A 779 5.36 -34.44 26.16
C ARG A 779 6.54 -34.85 25.29
N GLU A 780 6.30 -35.40 24.11
CA GLU A 780 7.34 -35.80 23.16
C GLU A 780 8.15 -34.60 22.64
N ASN A 781 7.49 -33.51 22.23
CA ASN A 781 8.15 -32.30 21.76
C ASN A 781 8.80 -31.52 22.93
N TYR A 782 8.24 -31.58 24.14
CA TYR A 782 8.84 -31.03 25.35
C TYR A 782 10.13 -31.79 25.72
N ASP A 783 10.05 -33.11 25.92
CA ASP A 783 11.18 -33.95 26.36
C ASP A 783 12.35 -33.90 25.36
N LYS A 784 12.08 -33.68 24.07
CA LYS A 784 13.09 -33.47 23.02
C LYS A 784 13.93 -32.21 23.20
N TYR A 785 13.37 -31.10 23.70
CA TYR A 785 14.05 -29.80 23.76
C TYR A 785 14.25 -29.25 25.18
N LYS A 786 13.69 -29.87 26.23
CA LYS A 786 13.78 -29.38 27.62
C LYS A 786 15.21 -29.25 28.17
N TYR A 787 16.17 -29.94 27.59
CA TYR A 787 17.60 -29.86 27.96
C TYR A 787 18.30 -28.61 27.39
N MET A 788 17.58 -27.79 26.60
CA MET A 788 18.00 -26.45 26.17
C MET A 788 17.37 -25.34 27.03
N LEU A 789 16.57 -25.69 28.05
CA LEU A 789 16.02 -24.76 29.03
C LEU A 789 16.95 -24.69 30.25
N ASP A 790 17.04 -23.53 30.87
CA ASP A 790 17.66 -23.35 32.16
C ASP A 790 16.90 -24.10 33.26
N PRO A 791 17.57 -24.55 34.35
CA PRO A 791 16.96 -25.40 35.36
C PRO A 791 15.69 -24.83 35.99
N GLU A 792 15.62 -23.51 36.20
CA GLU A 792 14.49 -22.83 36.84
C GLU A 792 13.25 -22.77 35.94
N ILE A 793 13.42 -22.36 34.68
CA ILE A 793 12.35 -22.34 33.68
C ILE A 793 11.86 -23.77 33.42
N ARG A 794 12.78 -24.74 33.36
CA ARG A 794 12.43 -26.16 33.23
C ARG A 794 11.63 -26.66 34.44
N ALA A 795 12.05 -26.34 35.67
CA ALA A 795 11.35 -26.74 36.89
C ALA A 795 9.94 -26.11 36.96
N SER A 796 9.79 -24.84 36.58
CA SER A 796 8.48 -24.18 36.50
C SER A 796 7.57 -24.84 35.47
N ILE A 797 8.09 -25.26 34.30
CA ILE A 797 7.29 -26.02 33.33
C ILE A 797 6.91 -27.40 33.88
N GLU A 798 7.81 -28.08 34.60
CA GLU A 798 7.53 -29.38 35.22
C GLU A 798 6.46 -29.27 36.33
N GLU A 799 6.47 -28.21 37.17
CA GLU A 799 5.37 -27.88 38.11
C GLU A 799 4.03 -27.66 37.37
N ASN A 800 4.02 -26.81 36.34
CA ASN A 800 2.78 -26.49 35.62
C ASN A 800 2.21 -27.72 34.87
N ILE A 801 3.03 -28.72 34.51
CA ILE A 801 2.56 -30.02 33.98
C ILE A 801 1.78 -30.81 35.04
N GLU A 802 2.21 -30.79 36.30
CA GLU A 802 1.50 -31.47 37.41
C GLU A 802 0.17 -30.81 37.76
N LEU A 803 -0.01 -29.52 37.43
CA LEU A 803 -1.24 -28.75 37.65
C LEU A 803 -2.27 -28.87 36.51
N LEU A 804 -1.91 -29.48 35.36
CA LEU A 804 -2.80 -29.55 34.20
C LEU A 804 -4.14 -30.26 34.46
N SER A 805 -5.23 -29.67 33.97
CA SER A 805 -6.55 -30.29 33.95
C SER A 805 -6.52 -31.65 33.22
N PRO A 806 -7.37 -32.64 33.57
CA PRO A 806 -7.29 -33.99 33.01
C PRO A 806 -7.30 -34.05 31.48
N ASP A 807 -8.16 -33.25 30.82
CA ASP A 807 -8.28 -33.24 29.37
C ASP A 807 -7.05 -32.63 28.67
N ILE A 808 -6.33 -31.71 29.32
CA ILE A 808 -5.08 -31.16 28.76
C ILE A 808 -3.90 -32.06 29.12
N ARG A 809 -3.83 -32.61 30.33
CA ARG A 809 -2.82 -33.60 30.74
C ARG A 809 -2.83 -34.83 29.81
N ASN A 810 -4.03 -35.32 29.46
CA ASN A 810 -4.19 -36.40 28.49
C ASN A 810 -3.63 -36.00 27.12
N ARG A 811 -4.04 -34.86 26.56
CA ARG A 811 -3.56 -34.35 25.24
C ARG A 811 -2.06 -34.05 25.20
N PHE A 812 -1.51 -33.52 26.29
CA PHE A 812 -0.09 -33.28 26.46
C PHE A 812 0.69 -34.60 26.46
N ASN A 813 0.17 -35.66 27.09
CA ASN A 813 0.82 -36.97 27.10
C ASN A 813 0.67 -37.77 25.78
N MET A 814 -0.14 -37.33 24.82
CA MET A 814 -0.26 -37.98 23.51
C MET A 814 1.00 -37.78 22.67
N THR A 815 1.46 -38.86 22.03
CA THR A 815 2.54 -38.84 21.02
C THR A 815 2.17 -38.00 19.80
N ASN A 816 3.19 -37.61 19.03
CA ASN A 816 3.03 -36.94 17.74
C ASN A 816 2.28 -37.80 16.71
N GLU A 817 2.14 -39.12 16.90
CA GLU A 817 1.33 -40.00 16.04
C GLU A 817 -0.13 -40.01 16.46
N GLU A 818 -0.43 -40.21 17.75
CA GLU A 818 -1.80 -40.19 18.28
C GLU A 818 -2.49 -38.84 18.04
N GLN A 819 -1.77 -37.71 18.16
CA GLN A 819 -2.32 -36.40 17.82
C GLN A 819 -2.66 -36.28 16.32
N LYS A 820 -1.86 -36.87 15.44
CA LYS A 820 -2.14 -36.92 13.98
C LYS A 820 -3.32 -37.83 13.66
N GLU A 821 -3.53 -38.89 14.44
CA GLU A 821 -4.72 -39.75 14.34
C GLU A 821 -5.98 -38.95 14.72
N CYS A 822 -5.98 -38.27 15.87
CA CYS A 822 -7.08 -37.41 16.29
C CYS A 822 -7.40 -36.30 15.27
N ASP A 823 -6.39 -35.67 14.67
CA ASP A 823 -6.59 -34.68 13.59
C ASP A 823 -7.25 -35.27 12.33
N LYS A 824 -7.02 -36.55 12.00
CA LYS A 824 -7.76 -37.25 10.92
C LYS A 824 -9.23 -37.42 11.29
N TYR A 825 -9.51 -37.90 12.51
CA TYR A 825 -10.89 -38.10 12.99
C TYR A 825 -11.68 -36.80 13.10
N LEU A 826 -11.04 -35.71 13.55
CA LEU A 826 -11.66 -34.37 13.62
C LEU A 826 -11.94 -33.81 12.22
N ALA A 827 -11.06 -34.03 11.23
CA ALA A 827 -11.29 -33.60 9.84
C ALA A 827 -12.46 -34.33 9.16
N GLY A 828 -12.87 -35.51 9.66
CA GLY A 828 -14.01 -36.27 9.15
C GLY A 828 -15.38 -35.80 9.66
N LYS A 829 -15.43 -34.97 10.71
CA LYS A 829 -16.68 -34.41 11.25
C LYS A 829 -16.79 -32.93 10.88
N LYS A 830 -17.90 -32.55 10.24
CA LYS A 830 -18.34 -31.16 10.28
C LYS A 830 -18.67 -30.78 11.72
N ILE A 831 -18.07 -29.69 12.18
CA ILE A 831 -18.46 -28.91 13.36
C ILE A 831 -19.00 -27.59 12.82
#